data_AF-A0AAV1K987-F1
#
_entry.id   AF-A0AAV1K987-F1
#
_cell.length_a   1.000
_cell.length_b   1.000
_cell.length_c   1.000
_cell.angle_alpha   90.00
_cell.angle_beta   90.00
_cell.angle_gamma   90.00
#
_symmetry.space_group_name_H-M   'P 1'
#
loop_
_entity.id
_entity.type
_entity.pdbx_description
1 polymer ?
#
loop_
_entity_poly.entity_id
_entity_poly.type
_entity_poly.pdbx_seq_one_letter_code
_entity_poly.pdbx_strand_id
1 'polypeptide(L)'
;MASCAVKWCGKSAKTSSYQKDGITFHRFPKCPERKKMWIDATCRGDGWFPTKNSVLCSRHFTEDNLHIMKKRRRLLDSAIPSLYLPVLAPIPTIGSSADIAAKNSEIPVAGTSLKKTITRSPLKDAKNPPTPKNQSHCLETPTKQKRKFAPTPDTPSAFDTPVKKHLCRRIIELTNVMNKKDKKIKKLSDSNRRLKRKIVSLKSLLLELENKNLLTAENNDALSSLGVKCSEIIRRQIVKGKSGKIVRRKYSPQLRAFALTLNFYSTKAYNYVRKTFSTCLPSVKTLGKWYRSIDGRPGFTKEAFDALKFKATQTNLPIHCCIVFDEMKIERKVEKTYGYVDYGGSVDSDCRDECTDALVFLVVPLHGKWKVPIGYFFINKVTADQKKFLLTQAIDLCFEAGLVVKAVTFDGCPANIAMAKKLGCNLNPNNLKTVFKAQNNEIAIFLDPAHMIKLVRNSFEHYREFIDAEGNYIKWSHIEMLHQLQENEKFHAANKLRSEHLFFKKNIMKVKLATQLFSRSVSIALQFCKNTLMITQFQGIDGTANFLLILNDLFDILDSKVHGYGLKRALNAENSEVILSKLEMCKSVLMNLTTNFKNRQTRLIDTPRFTGFLGLCICIESAKFLFNDLIKNQRCPYISFHRISQDHIELFFCNMRSHGGANNNPTPKQFCGIYRKMLVHMELQEINTGNCITLEQIAILNCSSAIKRINMTTERGETCETEECFDETFIDSLPLSQFSESIIEYVAGAVVHYLIKKIKCNKCVKALISLDEKKNSLIYARDAGGLLFPSNMVTKICRRSEQVIRSSINSNQGSQIYYKDKFRFVTQTLTSFVNEDIFPEIKNHQFDHESSNHVIDLAKSVMEKYIDIRLLYLSRKTDPKNSVRQFYTKLIHFKNQ
;
A
#
# COMPACT_ATOMS: atom_id res chain seq x y z
N MET A 1 16.29 -16.82 -1.59
CA MET A 1 16.60 -18.26 -1.76
C MET A 1 17.73 -18.63 -0.81
N ALA A 2 17.80 -19.87 -0.32
CA ALA A 2 18.71 -20.23 0.77
C ALA A 2 20.11 -20.64 0.26
N SER A 3 21.18 -20.11 0.89
CA SER A 3 22.59 -20.47 0.65
C SER A 3 23.17 -21.19 1.87
N CYS A 4 24.16 -22.05 1.65
CA CYS A 4 24.80 -22.78 2.74
C CYS A 4 25.53 -21.83 3.71
N ALA A 5 25.35 -22.07 5.01
CA ALA A 5 25.94 -21.26 6.07
C ALA A 5 27.45 -21.54 6.30
N VAL A 6 28.06 -22.57 5.73
CA VAL A 6 29.53 -22.70 5.77
C VAL A 6 30.15 -21.72 4.76
N LYS A 7 31.04 -20.81 5.22
CA LYS A 7 31.55 -19.66 4.42
C LYS A 7 32.13 -20.07 3.05
N TRP A 8 32.87 -21.17 2.98
CA TRP A 8 33.54 -21.68 1.77
C TRP A 8 32.72 -22.71 0.98
N CYS A 9 31.53 -23.10 1.44
CA CYS A 9 30.76 -24.14 0.76
C CYS A 9 30.27 -23.69 -0.63
N GLY A 10 29.91 -22.41 -0.79
CA GLY A 10 29.46 -21.84 -2.07
C GLY A 10 28.15 -22.41 -2.65
N LYS A 11 27.61 -23.49 -2.09
CA LYS A 11 26.39 -24.16 -2.57
C LYS A 11 25.14 -23.37 -2.18
N SER A 12 24.24 -23.18 -3.14
CA SER A 12 22.98 -22.48 -2.95
C SER A 12 21.82 -23.25 -3.58
N ALA A 13 20.60 -23.03 -3.09
CA ALA A 13 19.40 -23.62 -3.69
C ALA A 13 19.13 -23.14 -5.14
N LYS A 14 19.87 -22.12 -5.63
CA LYS A 14 19.81 -21.66 -7.02
C LYS A 14 20.75 -22.44 -7.95
N THR A 15 21.88 -22.91 -7.42
CA THR A 15 22.95 -23.56 -8.18
C THR A 15 23.02 -25.07 -7.99
N SER A 16 22.45 -25.60 -6.90
CA SER A 16 22.52 -27.02 -6.55
C SER A 16 21.18 -27.56 -6.07
N SER A 17 20.85 -28.78 -6.48
CA SER A 17 19.64 -29.49 -6.09
C SER A 17 19.92 -30.98 -5.93
N TYR A 18 18.95 -31.72 -5.38
CA TYR A 18 19.04 -33.17 -5.29
C TYR A 18 19.19 -33.84 -6.67
N GLN A 19 18.49 -33.33 -7.68
CA GLN A 19 18.50 -33.88 -9.04
C GLN A 19 19.81 -33.59 -9.80
N LYS A 20 20.49 -32.49 -9.47
CA LYS A 20 21.74 -32.09 -10.15
C LYS A 20 23.00 -32.59 -9.43
N ASP A 21 23.05 -32.44 -8.11
CA ASP A 21 24.28 -32.64 -7.33
C ASP A 21 24.08 -33.63 -6.15
N GLY A 22 22.88 -34.20 -5.95
CA GLY A 22 22.57 -35.00 -4.76
C GLY A 22 22.47 -34.19 -3.45
N ILE A 23 22.49 -32.86 -3.53
CA ILE A 23 22.57 -31.96 -2.36
C ILE A 23 21.18 -31.50 -1.90
N THR A 24 20.92 -31.60 -0.60
CA THR A 24 19.73 -31.04 0.07
C THR A 24 20.11 -29.96 1.09
N PHE A 25 19.21 -29.01 1.34
CA PHE A 25 19.45 -27.90 2.27
C PHE A 25 18.60 -28.05 3.53
N HIS A 26 19.24 -28.01 4.70
CA HIS A 26 18.64 -28.28 6.00
C HIS A 26 18.72 -27.05 6.90
N ARG A 27 17.61 -26.68 7.52
CA ARG A 27 17.54 -25.54 8.45
C ARG A 27 18.17 -25.88 9.79
N PHE A 28 18.65 -24.85 10.48
CA PHE A 28 19.17 -25.01 11.84
C PHE A 28 18.11 -25.62 12.79
N PRO A 29 18.52 -26.50 13.72
CA PRO A 29 17.63 -27.13 14.69
C PRO A 29 16.91 -26.13 15.60
N LYS A 30 15.71 -26.52 16.08
CA LYS A 30 14.95 -25.72 17.07
C LYS A 30 15.45 -25.91 18.50
N CYS A 31 16.15 -27.01 18.79
CA CYS A 31 16.72 -27.27 20.10
C CYS A 31 17.91 -26.31 20.35
N PRO A 32 17.93 -25.52 21.45
CA PRO A 32 18.99 -24.54 21.71
C PRO A 32 20.40 -25.13 21.75
N GLU A 33 20.57 -26.28 22.40
CA GLU A 33 21.87 -26.95 22.56
C GLU A 33 22.43 -27.37 21.19
N ARG A 34 21.64 -28.06 20.37
CA ARG A 34 22.09 -28.47 19.03
C ARG A 34 22.26 -27.31 18.07
N LYS A 35 21.41 -26.28 18.20
CA LYS A 35 21.58 -25.05 17.43
C LYS A 35 22.92 -24.40 17.75
N LYS A 36 23.35 -24.40 19.02
CA LYS A 36 24.68 -23.94 19.43
C LYS A 36 25.79 -24.79 18.79
N MET A 37 25.70 -26.12 18.86
CA MET A 37 26.68 -27.01 18.21
C MET A 37 26.80 -26.78 16.69
N TRP A 38 25.69 -26.53 15.99
CA TRP A 38 25.73 -26.20 14.56
C TRP A 38 26.30 -24.81 14.27
N ILE A 39 26.11 -23.84 15.17
CA ILE A 39 26.70 -22.49 15.05
C ILE A 39 28.21 -22.59 15.23
N ASP A 40 28.65 -23.27 16.29
CA ASP A 40 30.05 -23.47 16.62
C ASP A 40 30.77 -24.17 15.46
N ALA A 41 30.15 -25.21 14.88
CA ALA A 41 30.68 -25.93 13.71
C ALA A 41 30.83 -25.07 12.45
N THR A 42 30.06 -23.98 12.29
CA THR A 42 30.19 -23.10 11.11
C THR A 42 31.30 -22.05 11.22
N CYS A 43 31.89 -21.88 12.41
CA CYS A 43 32.96 -20.93 12.75
C CYS A 43 32.82 -19.54 12.09
N ARG A 44 31.63 -18.93 12.21
CA ARG A 44 31.35 -17.60 11.63
C ARG A 44 31.75 -16.41 12.51
N GLY A 45 32.25 -16.65 13.73
CA GLY A 45 32.66 -15.65 14.72
C GLY A 45 31.56 -15.27 15.71
N ASP A 46 31.94 -14.62 16.82
CA ASP A 46 31.10 -14.39 18.02
C ASP A 46 29.89 -13.44 17.82
N GLY A 47 29.74 -12.84 16.63
CA GLY A 47 28.63 -11.96 16.28
C GLY A 47 27.57 -12.57 15.34
N TRP A 48 27.78 -13.78 14.80
CA TRP A 48 26.88 -14.33 13.78
C TRP A 48 25.82 -15.28 14.37
N PHE A 49 24.55 -15.01 14.09
CA PHE A 49 23.43 -15.88 14.47
C PHE A 49 22.60 -16.31 13.25
N PRO A 50 22.19 -17.59 13.15
CA PRO A 50 21.41 -18.10 12.03
C PRO A 50 19.99 -17.52 12.04
N THR A 51 19.59 -16.95 10.91
CA THR A 51 18.22 -16.47 10.66
C THR A 51 17.31 -17.63 10.24
N LYS A 52 16.00 -17.38 10.09
CA LYS A 52 15.02 -18.39 9.64
C LYS A 52 15.34 -19.00 8.26
N ASN A 53 16.17 -18.33 7.46
CA ASN A 53 16.55 -18.74 6.11
C ASN A 53 17.98 -19.30 6.04
N SER A 54 18.72 -19.30 7.16
CA SER A 54 20.04 -19.92 7.25
C SER A 54 19.91 -21.44 7.19
N VAL A 55 20.67 -22.06 6.28
CA VAL A 55 20.64 -23.52 6.05
C VAL A 55 22.06 -24.07 5.92
N LEU A 56 22.23 -25.36 6.21
CA LEU A 56 23.43 -26.13 5.88
C LEU A 56 23.10 -27.14 4.79
N CYS A 57 24.01 -27.36 3.85
CA CYS A 57 23.80 -28.35 2.81
C CYS A 57 24.21 -29.74 3.32
N SER A 58 23.65 -30.80 2.73
CA SER A 58 23.87 -32.19 3.15
C SER A 58 25.32 -32.65 3.09
N ARG A 59 26.21 -31.96 2.35
CA ARG A 59 27.65 -32.28 2.29
C ARG A 59 28.36 -32.17 3.64
N HIS A 60 27.82 -31.40 4.59
CA HIS A 60 28.46 -31.20 5.89
C HIS A 60 28.11 -32.31 6.91
N PHE A 61 27.35 -33.33 6.51
CA PHE A 61 26.90 -34.41 7.37
C PHE A 61 27.34 -35.75 6.80
N THR A 62 27.72 -36.69 7.66
CA THR A 62 27.98 -38.08 7.27
C THR A 62 26.71 -38.76 6.74
N GLU A 63 26.86 -39.79 5.90
CA GLU A 63 25.71 -40.48 5.32
C GLU A 63 24.84 -41.16 6.38
N ASP A 64 25.44 -41.65 7.46
CA ASP A 64 24.74 -42.25 8.61
C ASP A 64 23.80 -41.26 9.33
N ASN A 65 24.04 -39.96 9.16
CA ASN A 65 23.20 -38.90 9.70
C ASN A 65 22.02 -38.52 8.78
N LEU A 66 21.89 -39.18 7.63
CA LEU A 66 20.86 -38.93 6.62
C LEU A 66 19.91 -40.12 6.49
N HIS A 67 18.62 -39.88 6.71
CA HIS A 67 17.55 -40.80 6.29
C HIS A 67 17.23 -40.57 4.81
N ILE A 68 17.46 -41.59 3.98
CA ILE A 68 17.18 -41.57 2.54
C ILE A 68 15.76 -42.09 2.30
N MET A 69 14.86 -41.23 1.81
CA MET A 69 13.56 -41.63 1.26
C MET A 69 13.55 -41.37 -0.25
N LYS A 70 12.76 -42.15 -1.02
CA LYS A 70 12.74 -42.20 -2.51
C LYS A 70 12.88 -40.85 -3.26
N LYS A 71 12.45 -39.71 -2.68
CA LYS A 71 12.60 -38.36 -3.28
C LYS A 71 13.16 -37.27 -2.34
N ARG A 72 13.58 -37.58 -1.10
CA ARG A 72 14.07 -36.58 -0.12
C ARG A 72 15.06 -37.20 0.88
N ARG A 73 16.19 -36.52 1.13
CA ARG A 73 17.08 -36.80 2.27
C ARG A 73 16.67 -35.94 3.48
N ARG A 74 16.51 -36.54 4.66
CA ARG A 74 16.28 -35.82 5.93
C ARG A 74 17.43 -36.09 6.89
N LEU A 75 17.80 -35.10 7.69
CA LEU A 75 18.77 -35.31 8.76
C LEU A 75 18.13 -35.99 9.95
N LEU A 76 18.87 -36.88 10.59
CA LEU A 76 18.49 -37.48 11.86
C LEU A 76 18.35 -36.43 12.96
N ASP A 77 17.49 -36.75 13.92
CA ASP A 77 17.32 -35.97 15.14
C ASP A 77 18.53 -36.05 16.08
N SER A 78 19.68 -36.59 15.68
CA SER A 78 20.97 -36.51 16.37
C SER A 78 22.07 -35.86 15.52
N ALA A 79 21.78 -35.50 14.25
CA ALA A 79 22.79 -35.09 13.29
C ALA A 79 23.49 -33.77 13.67
N ILE A 80 24.82 -33.80 13.66
CA ILE A 80 25.70 -32.65 13.85
C ILE A 80 26.58 -32.56 12.60
N PRO A 81 26.76 -31.36 12.00
CA PRO A 81 27.65 -31.22 10.88
C PRO A 81 29.08 -31.50 11.34
N SER A 82 29.79 -32.34 10.61
CA SER A 82 31.14 -32.82 10.95
C SER A 82 32.08 -32.89 9.74
N LEU A 83 31.55 -32.78 8.52
CA LEU A 83 32.33 -32.91 7.29
C LEU A 83 32.56 -31.55 6.60
N TYR A 84 33.74 -31.37 6.00
CA TYR A 84 34.11 -30.17 5.22
C TYR A 84 33.85 -28.86 5.99
N LEU A 85 34.16 -28.87 7.29
CA LEU A 85 34.06 -27.73 8.18
C LEU A 85 35.37 -26.91 8.16
N PRO A 86 35.32 -25.64 8.59
CA PRO A 86 36.50 -24.90 8.97
C PRO A 86 37.51 -25.71 9.79
N VAL A 87 38.75 -25.83 9.30
CA VAL A 87 39.85 -26.33 10.12
C VAL A 87 40.09 -25.29 11.22
N LEU A 88 39.89 -25.68 12.47
CA LEU A 88 40.46 -24.94 13.60
C LEU A 88 41.97 -25.16 13.55
N ALA A 89 42.73 -24.15 13.14
CA ALA A 89 44.17 -24.19 13.31
C ALA A 89 44.50 -24.21 14.82
N PRO A 90 45.43 -25.05 15.28
CA PRO A 90 45.90 -25.02 16.66
C PRO A 90 46.51 -23.65 16.98
N ILE A 91 46.25 -23.18 18.19
CA ILE A 91 46.78 -21.92 18.73
C ILE A 91 48.31 -21.98 18.72
N PRO A 92 49.02 -21.02 18.09
CA PRO A 92 50.47 -21.00 18.10
C PRO A 92 50.98 -20.75 19.52
N THR A 93 51.86 -21.64 19.97
CA THR A 93 52.64 -21.51 21.19
C THR A 93 54.02 -20.99 20.82
N ILE A 94 54.58 -20.13 21.69
CA ILE A 94 56.01 -19.83 21.93
C ILE A 94 56.59 -18.53 21.34
N GLY A 95 57.10 -17.75 22.29
CA GLY A 95 58.23 -16.80 22.24
C GLY A 95 58.21 -16.04 23.57
N SER A 96 59.03 -16.32 24.58
CA SER A 96 60.50 -16.32 24.59
C SER A 96 61.07 -17.04 25.83
N SER A 97 62.34 -17.42 25.71
CA SER A 97 63.14 -18.39 26.49
C SER A 97 64.25 -17.74 27.33
N ALA A 98 64.69 -18.43 28.40
CA ALA A 98 66.10 -18.63 28.86
C ALA A 98 66.08 -19.01 30.37
N ASP A 99 66.28 -20.29 30.71
CA ASP A 99 67.51 -20.87 31.31
C ASP A 99 67.39 -20.85 32.86
N ILE A 100 67.69 -21.87 33.68
CA ILE A 100 68.86 -22.75 33.77
C ILE A 100 68.50 -24.02 34.58
N ALA A 101 69.02 -25.16 34.10
CA ALA A 101 69.51 -26.39 34.75
C ALA A 101 68.96 -26.94 36.10
N ALA A 102 68.78 -28.25 36.06
CA ALA A 102 68.69 -29.19 37.18
C ALA A 102 69.95 -29.23 38.07
N LYS A 103 69.76 -29.47 39.38
CA LYS A 103 70.24 -30.67 40.12
C LYS A 103 70.18 -30.49 41.66
N ASN A 104 69.96 -31.63 42.32
CA ASN A 104 70.45 -32.03 43.66
C ASN A 104 69.68 -31.52 44.89
N SER A 105 68.93 -32.39 45.62
CA SER A 105 69.35 -33.35 46.68
C SER A 105 69.70 -32.61 47.99
N GLU A 106 69.30 -32.95 49.21
CA GLU A 106 68.79 -34.17 49.85
C GLU A 106 68.34 -33.76 51.30
N ILE A 107 67.27 -34.36 51.86
CA ILE A 107 67.16 -34.88 53.27
C ILE A 107 67.18 -33.86 54.46
N PRO A 108 66.44 -34.05 55.60
CA PRO A 108 65.20 -34.82 55.86
C PRO A 108 64.26 -34.36 57.03
N VAL A 109 63.19 -35.16 57.23
CA VAL A 109 62.44 -35.51 58.49
C VAL A 109 61.38 -34.48 58.99
N ALA A 110 60.12 -34.80 59.36
CA ALA A 110 59.30 -36.02 59.57
C ALA A 110 57.84 -35.73 59.10
N GLY A 111 57.09 -36.64 58.45
CA GLY A 111 56.21 -37.69 59.05
C GLY A 111 54.85 -37.11 59.47
N THR A 112 53.64 -37.53 59.02
CA THR A 112 53.08 -38.85 58.66
C THR A 112 51.63 -38.63 58.13
N SER A 113 50.83 -39.65 57.78
CA SER A 113 50.57 -40.20 56.43
C SER A 113 49.11 -40.75 56.36
N LEU A 114 48.73 -41.32 55.18
CA LEU A 114 47.51 -42.10 54.79
C LEU A 114 46.37 -41.29 54.12
N LYS A 115 46.04 -41.33 52.79
CA LYS A 115 45.85 -42.37 51.71
C LYS A 115 44.74 -43.39 52.00
N LYS A 116 43.73 -43.64 51.13
CA LYS A 116 43.69 -44.32 49.80
C LYS A 116 42.22 -44.23 49.27
N THR A 117 41.75 -44.75 48.12
CA THR A 117 42.12 -44.93 46.70
C THR A 117 40.91 -45.65 46.05
N ILE A 118 40.73 -45.44 44.75
CA ILE A 118 39.80 -46.06 43.76
C ILE A 118 39.87 -47.61 43.69
N THR A 119 38.81 -48.30 43.22
CA THR A 119 38.90 -49.43 42.24
C THR A 119 37.58 -49.77 41.52
N ARG A 120 37.71 -50.29 40.28
CA ARG A 120 36.71 -50.61 39.22
C ARG A 120 36.45 -52.13 39.09
N SER A 121 35.36 -52.48 38.36
CA SER A 121 35.16 -53.59 37.37
C SER A 121 33.93 -54.51 37.65
N PRO A 122 33.49 -55.42 36.73
CA PRO A 122 32.88 -55.21 35.40
C PRO A 122 31.55 -55.99 35.15
N LEU A 123 30.98 -55.82 33.94
CA LEU A 123 29.81 -56.43 33.24
C LEU A 123 29.31 -57.86 33.64
N LYS A 124 27.98 -58.09 33.61
CA LYS A 124 27.27 -59.15 32.81
C LYS A 124 25.74 -59.18 32.98
N ASP A 125 25.11 -59.85 32.01
CA ASP A 125 23.72 -59.85 31.54
C ASP A 125 22.58 -60.37 32.46
N ALA A 126 21.35 -60.04 32.04
CA ALA A 126 20.19 -60.94 31.85
C ALA A 126 18.91 -60.76 32.72
N LYS A 127 17.79 -60.59 31.97
CA LYS A 127 16.38 -61.01 32.18
C LYS A 127 15.41 -60.16 33.03
N ASN A 128 14.29 -59.80 32.38
CA ASN A 128 13.00 -59.34 32.94
C ASN A 128 12.21 -60.53 33.59
N PRO A 129 10.95 -60.35 34.04
CA PRO A 129 10.43 -59.91 35.35
C PRO A 129 9.64 -61.07 36.06
N PRO A 130 9.03 -60.91 37.27
CA PRO A 130 7.65 -60.44 37.34
C PRO A 130 7.25 -59.68 38.64
N THR A 131 6.04 -59.14 38.58
CA THR A 131 5.19 -58.46 39.57
C THR A 131 4.69 -59.40 40.72
N PRO A 132 3.68 -59.03 41.53
CA PRO A 132 3.71 -58.32 42.81
C PRO A 132 3.16 -59.18 43.97
N LYS A 133 3.27 -58.73 45.25
CA LYS A 133 2.17 -58.74 46.24
C LYS A 133 2.63 -58.26 47.63
N ASN A 134 1.68 -57.58 48.26
CA ASN A 134 1.61 -57.15 49.65
C ASN A 134 1.98 -58.28 50.64
N GLN A 135 2.69 -57.94 51.71
CA GLN A 135 2.07 -57.84 53.04
C GLN A 135 3.01 -57.21 54.07
N SER A 136 2.37 -56.45 54.93
CA SER A 136 2.79 -55.76 56.13
C SER A 136 3.52 -56.65 57.14
N HIS A 137 4.62 -56.16 57.73
CA HIS A 137 4.64 -55.88 59.17
C HIS A 137 5.76 -54.92 59.56
N CYS A 138 5.40 -54.01 60.47
CA CYS A 138 6.26 -53.05 61.15
C CYS A 138 7.30 -53.75 62.03
N LEU A 139 8.49 -53.16 62.18
CA LEU A 139 8.89 -52.48 63.42
C LEU A 139 10.28 -51.80 63.26
N GLU A 140 10.26 -50.52 63.65
CA GLU A 140 11.31 -49.74 64.30
C GLU A 140 12.61 -49.31 63.57
N THR A 141 12.64 -47.99 63.38
CA THR A 141 13.73 -47.12 62.93
C THR A 141 14.82 -46.92 63.97
N PRO A 142 16.07 -46.66 63.53
CA PRO A 142 16.94 -45.72 64.20
C PRO A 142 16.92 -44.32 63.56
N THR A 143 16.93 -43.36 64.47
CA THR A 143 16.84 -41.91 64.43
C THR A 143 17.74 -41.16 63.43
N LYS A 144 17.15 -40.09 62.88
CA LYS A 144 17.78 -39.03 62.07
C LYS A 144 18.59 -38.06 62.93
N GLN A 145 19.81 -37.72 62.52
CA GLN A 145 20.41 -36.42 62.85
C GLN A 145 20.22 -35.46 61.66
N LYS A 146 19.30 -34.51 61.81
CA LYS A 146 19.15 -33.37 60.89
C LYS A 146 20.00 -32.20 61.39
N ARG A 147 20.90 -31.73 60.52
CA ARG A 147 21.54 -30.42 60.65
C ARG A 147 20.48 -29.32 60.71
N LYS A 148 20.57 -28.49 61.76
CA LYS A 148 19.83 -27.25 61.95
C LYS A 148 20.29 -26.17 60.94
N PHE A 149 19.35 -25.27 60.66
CA PHE A 149 19.45 -23.88 60.18
C PHE A 149 18.68 -23.57 58.89
N ALA A 150 17.43 -23.15 59.07
CA ALA A 150 16.79 -22.08 58.32
C ALA A 150 15.91 -21.29 59.31
N PRO A 151 15.98 -19.94 59.38
CA PRO A 151 15.23 -19.16 60.36
C PRO A 151 13.74 -19.18 60.05
N THR A 152 12.91 -19.51 61.04
CA THR A 152 11.47 -19.23 61.00
C THR A 152 11.26 -17.71 61.12
N PRO A 153 10.31 -17.09 60.40
CA PRO A 153 9.98 -15.69 60.62
C PRO A 153 9.44 -15.51 62.04
N ASP A 154 10.10 -14.69 62.85
CA ASP A 154 9.69 -14.40 64.22
C ASP A 154 8.26 -13.84 64.25
N THR A 155 7.38 -14.49 65.01
CA THR A 155 6.08 -13.93 65.39
C THR A 155 6.29 -12.63 66.18
N PRO A 156 5.52 -11.56 65.91
CA PRO A 156 5.70 -10.29 66.60
C PRO A 156 5.54 -10.45 68.12
N SER A 157 6.55 -10.05 68.90
CA SER A 157 6.48 -10.04 70.36
C SER A 157 5.72 -8.81 70.86
N ALA A 158 5.05 -8.91 72.02
CA ALA A 158 4.38 -7.78 72.66
C ALA A 158 5.34 -6.60 72.93
N PHE A 159 6.64 -6.89 73.12
CA PHE A 159 7.70 -5.93 73.46
C PHE A 159 8.44 -5.33 72.24
N ASP A 160 8.08 -5.68 71.01
CA ASP A 160 8.74 -5.11 69.81
C ASP A 160 8.30 -3.66 69.54
N THR A 161 9.26 -2.83 69.10
CA THR A 161 9.00 -1.45 68.67
C THR A 161 8.02 -1.40 67.48
N PRO A 162 7.26 -0.30 67.31
CA PRO A 162 6.25 -0.19 66.25
C PRO A 162 6.79 -0.46 64.84
N VAL A 163 8.02 0.00 64.56
CA VAL A 163 8.72 -0.18 63.27
C VAL A 163 9.07 -1.66 63.04
N LYS A 164 9.57 -2.34 64.07
CA LYS A 164 9.93 -3.77 63.98
C LYS A 164 8.69 -4.65 63.79
N LYS A 165 7.58 -4.35 64.47
CA LYS A 165 6.28 -5.01 64.24
C LYS A 165 5.77 -4.81 62.81
N HIS A 166 5.89 -3.61 62.25
CA HIS A 166 5.50 -3.33 60.87
C HIS A 166 6.35 -4.11 59.85
N LEU A 167 7.67 -4.15 60.04
CA LEU A 167 8.58 -4.90 59.16
C LEU A 167 8.34 -6.40 59.23
N CYS A 168 8.18 -6.99 60.41
CA CYS A 168 7.85 -8.41 60.55
C CYS A 168 6.53 -8.78 59.86
N ARG A 169 5.48 -7.94 60.01
CA ARG A 169 4.22 -8.12 59.28
C ARG A 169 4.43 -8.08 57.76
N ARG A 170 5.22 -7.13 57.26
CA ARG A 170 5.51 -6.99 55.83
C ARG A 170 6.32 -8.15 55.26
N ILE A 171 7.26 -8.71 56.04
CA ILE A 171 8.03 -9.91 55.66
C ILE A 171 7.12 -11.13 55.59
N ILE A 172 6.21 -11.31 56.56
CA ILE A 172 5.23 -12.40 56.57
C ILE A 172 4.28 -12.27 55.36
N GLU A 173 3.80 -11.07 55.04
CA GLU A 173 2.98 -10.80 53.86
C GLU A 173 3.72 -11.14 52.55
N LEU A 174 4.95 -10.66 52.40
CA LEU A 174 5.77 -10.95 51.21
C LEU A 174 6.04 -12.45 51.07
N THR A 175 6.34 -13.15 52.17
CA THR A 175 6.56 -14.59 52.19
C THR A 175 5.29 -15.34 51.78
N ASN A 176 4.12 -14.91 52.26
CA ASN A 176 2.83 -15.46 51.84
C ASN A 176 2.54 -15.20 50.35
N VAL A 177 2.93 -14.04 49.83
CA VAL A 177 2.82 -13.73 48.40
C VAL A 177 3.75 -14.62 47.56
N MET A 178 4.99 -14.85 47.99
CA MET A 178 5.91 -15.78 47.32
C MET A 178 5.36 -17.21 47.30
N ASN A 179 4.91 -17.72 48.45
CA ASN A 179 4.30 -19.04 48.55
C ASN A 179 3.07 -19.19 47.63
N LYS A 180 2.25 -18.14 47.48
CA LYS A 180 1.13 -18.13 46.52
C LYS A 180 1.62 -18.17 45.07
N LYS A 181 2.69 -17.45 44.72
CA LYS A 181 3.31 -17.47 43.39
C LYS A 181 3.92 -18.84 43.08
N ASP A 182 4.61 -19.47 44.01
CA ASP A 182 5.23 -20.79 43.82
C ASP A 182 4.19 -21.90 43.62
N LYS A 183 3.09 -21.86 44.39
CA LYS A 183 1.93 -22.74 44.16
C LYS A 183 1.34 -22.54 42.76
N LYS A 184 1.32 -21.31 42.25
CA LYS A 184 0.83 -20.99 40.88
C LYS A 184 1.80 -21.49 39.81
N ILE A 185 3.11 -21.32 40.00
CA ILE A 185 4.16 -21.86 39.12
C ILE A 185 4.06 -23.39 39.06
N LYS A 186 3.89 -24.06 40.19
CA LYS A 186 3.70 -25.52 40.24
C LYS A 186 2.46 -25.97 39.47
N LYS A 187 1.31 -25.31 39.68
CA LYS A 187 0.08 -25.58 38.90
C LYS A 187 0.26 -25.39 37.40
N LEU A 188 0.98 -24.33 36.99
CA LEU A 188 1.29 -24.06 35.59
C LEU A 188 2.24 -25.10 35.00
N SER A 189 3.28 -25.49 35.73
CA SER A 189 4.24 -26.52 35.34
C SER A 189 3.56 -27.89 35.17
N ASP A 190 2.70 -28.26 36.11
CA ASP A 190 1.89 -29.49 36.03
C ASP A 190 0.93 -29.47 34.84
N SER A 191 0.28 -28.34 34.56
CA SER A 191 -0.57 -28.15 33.39
C SER A 191 0.23 -28.29 32.09
N ASN A 192 1.43 -27.70 32.03
CA ASN A 192 2.33 -27.80 30.89
C ASN A 192 2.80 -29.24 30.67
N ARG A 193 3.12 -29.97 31.74
CA ARG A 193 3.47 -31.39 31.68
C ARG A 193 2.32 -32.25 31.14
N ARG A 194 1.08 -32.00 31.59
CA ARG A 194 -0.12 -32.68 31.08
C ARG A 194 -0.35 -32.38 29.60
N LEU A 195 -0.19 -31.13 29.18
CA LEU A 195 -0.30 -30.71 27.77
C LEU A 195 0.75 -31.40 26.90
N LYS A 196 2.02 -31.47 27.34
CA LYS A 196 3.10 -32.18 26.63
C LYS A 196 2.77 -33.66 26.44
N ARG A 197 2.29 -34.35 27.49
CA ARG A 197 1.85 -35.76 27.38
C ARG A 197 0.71 -35.93 26.38
N LYS A 198 -0.26 -35.03 26.39
CA LYS A 198 -1.40 -35.06 25.46
C LYS A 198 -0.96 -34.84 24.01
N ILE A 199 0.02 -33.98 23.76
CA ILE A 199 0.60 -33.78 22.43
C ILE A 199 1.28 -35.07 21.95
N VAL A 200 2.02 -35.77 22.81
CA VAL A 200 2.67 -37.05 22.45
C VAL A 200 1.61 -38.11 22.11
N SER A 201 0.57 -38.24 22.93
CA SER A 201 -0.55 -39.16 22.67
C SER A 201 -1.34 -38.85 21.39
N LEU A 202 -1.54 -37.57 21.07
CA LEU A 202 -2.20 -37.18 19.83
C LEU A 202 -1.33 -37.44 18.60
N LYS A 203 -0.02 -37.28 18.72
CA LYS A 203 0.94 -37.64 17.66
C LYS A 203 1.00 -39.14 17.44
N SER A 204 0.99 -39.95 18.50
CA SER A 204 0.95 -41.41 18.36
C SER A 204 -0.36 -41.89 17.74
N LEU A 205 -1.50 -41.27 18.09
CA LEU A 205 -2.79 -41.54 17.45
C LEU A 205 -2.80 -41.17 15.97
N LEU A 206 -2.20 -40.05 15.58
CA LEU A 206 -2.07 -39.67 14.17
C LEU A 206 -1.23 -40.68 13.38
N LEU A 207 -0.11 -41.14 13.95
CA LEU A 207 0.73 -42.19 13.35
C LEU A 207 -0.02 -43.53 13.24
N GLU A 208 -0.82 -43.89 14.26
CA GLU A 208 -1.67 -45.09 14.20
C GLU A 208 -2.73 -45.01 13.10
N LEU A 209 -3.33 -43.84 12.88
CA LEU A 209 -4.35 -43.63 11.86
C LEU A 209 -3.76 -43.59 10.44
N GLU A 210 -2.52 -43.09 10.29
CA GLU A 210 -1.74 -43.20 9.05
C GLU A 210 -1.40 -44.67 8.76
N ASN A 211 -0.94 -45.43 9.76
CA ASN A 211 -0.60 -46.84 9.62
C ASN A 211 -1.80 -47.75 9.31
N LYS A 212 -3.01 -47.34 9.72
CA LYS A 212 -4.27 -48.05 9.44
C LYS A 212 -4.88 -47.67 8.07
N ASN A 213 -4.19 -46.90 7.21
CA ASN A 213 -4.66 -46.42 5.91
C ASN A 213 -6.00 -45.63 5.93
N LEU A 214 -6.35 -45.04 7.09
CA LEU A 214 -7.60 -44.26 7.24
C LEU A 214 -7.40 -42.77 6.92
N LEU A 215 -6.16 -42.32 6.70
CA LEU A 215 -5.78 -40.95 6.36
C LEU A 215 -4.69 -40.97 5.29
N THR A 216 -4.90 -40.28 4.16
CA THR A 216 -3.85 -40.09 3.14
C THR A 216 -2.84 -39.03 3.60
N ALA A 217 -1.59 -39.09 3.11
CA ALA A 217 -0.55 -38.10 3.42
C ALA A 217 -1.01 -36.66 3.06
N GLU A 218 -1.83 -36.52 2.01
CA GLU A 218 -2.46 -35.25 1.60
C GLU A 218 -3.43 -34.70 2.65
N ASN A 219 -4.17 -35.55 3.36
CA ASN A 219 -5.09 -35.14 4.40
C ASN A 219 -4.36 -34.61 5.65
N ASN A 220 -3.19 -35.17 5.96
CA ASN A 220 -2.37 -34.70 7.09
C ASN A 220 -1.64 -33.39 6.76
N ASP A 221 -1.19 -33.22 5.51
CA ASP A 221 -0.67 -31.96 4.98
C ASP A 221 -1.77 -30.88 4.93
N ALA A 222 -3.01 -31.23 4.56
CA ALA A 222 -4.16 -30.31 4.59
C ALA A 222 -4.53 -29.87 6.02
N LEU A 223 -4.52 -30.78 6.99
CA LEU A 223 -4.82 -30.47 8.41
C LEU A 223 -3.70 -29.65 9.08
N SER A 224 -2.44 -29.87 8.69
CA SER A 224 -1.29 -29.15 9.24
C SER A 224 -1.04 -27.79 8.56
N SER A 225 -1.46 -27.62 7.31
CA SER A 225 -1.42 -26.34 6.57
C SER A 225 -2.62 -25.43 6.84
N LEU A 226 -3.66 -25.94 7.52
CA LEU A 226 -4.86 -25.17 7.80
C LEU A 226 -4.60 -24.03 8.78
N GLY A 227 -4.83 -22.79 8.35
CA GLY A 227 -4.69 -21.61 9.21
C GLY A 227 -5.61 -21.68 10.44
N VAL A 228 -5.17 -21.07 11.55
CA VAL A 228 -5.86 -21.07 12.86
C VAL A 228 -7.35 -20.68 12.78
N LYS A 229 -7.71 -19.83 11.81
CA LYS A 229 -9.10 -19.41 11.55
C LYS A 229 -9.94 -20.55 10.95
N CYS A 230 -9.40 -21.26 9.97
CA CYS A 230 -10.08 -22.38 9.31
C CYS A 230 -10.20 -23.59 10.24
N SER A 231 -9.16 -23.88 11.03
CA SER A 231 -9.18 -25.00 11.98
C SER A 231 -10.28 -24.85 13.04
N GLU A 232 -10.55 -23.63 13.49
CA GLU A 232 -11.62 -23.37 14.47
C GLU A 232 -13.02 -23.48 13.86
N ILE A 233 -13.21 -23.05 12.61
CA ILE A 233 -14.47 -23.22 11.87
C ILE A 233 -14.75 -24.72 11.69
N ILE A 234 -13.77 -25.49 11.22
CA ILE A 234 -13.89 -26.94 11.05
C ILE A 234 -14.16 -27.63 12.38
N ARG A 235 -13.44 -27.26 13.45
CA ARG A 235 -13.68 -27.81 14.79
C ARG A 235 -15.11 -27.59 15.24
N ARG A 236 -15.68 -26.40 14.99
CA ARG A 236 -17.08 -26.08 15.32
C ARG A 236 -18.06 -26.90 14.46
N GLN A 237 -17.75 -27.10 13.19
CA GLN A 237 -18.55 -27.91 12.27
C GLN A 237 -18.57 -29.38 12.71
N ILE A 238 -17.42 -29.95 13.07
CA ILE A 238 -17.32 -31.32 13.60
C ILE A 238 -18.13 -31.47 14.88
N VAL A 239 -18.01 -30.54 15.84
CA VAL A 239 -18.76 -30.62 17.10
C VAL A 239 -20.26 -30.53 16.86
N LYS A 240 -20.69 -29.66 15.94
CA LYS A 240 -22.10 -29.52 15.58
C LYS A 240 -22.63 -30.81 14.92
N GLY A 241 -21.86 -31.42 14.02
CA GLY A 241 -22.19 -32.70 13.39
C GLY A 241 -22.31 -33.85 14.39
N LYS A 242 -21.45 -33.91 15.41
CA LYS A 242 -21.46 -34.98 16.44
C LYS A 242 -22.56 -34.85 17.49
N SER A 243 -23.03 -33.63 17.79
CA SER A 243 -23.91 -33.39 18.95
C SER A 243 -25.28 -32.85 18.60
N GLY A 244 -25.55 -32.49 17.34
CA GLY A 244 -26.79 -31.85 16.88
C GLY A 244 -27.06 -30.45 17.49
N LYS A 245 -26.28 -30.04 18.50
CA LYS A 245 -26.50 -28.83 19.30
C LYS A 245 -25.58 -27.69 18.87
N ILE A 246 -26.07 -26.46 19.06
CA ILE A 246 -25.29 -25.23 18.82
C ILE A 246 -24.08 -25.20 19.75
N VAL A 247 -22.88 -24.99 19.20
CA VAL A 247 -21.64 -24.87 19.97
C VAL A 247 -21.68 -23.60 20.84
N ARG A 248 -21.96 -23.75 22.14
CA ARG A 248 -22.04 -22.63 23.12
C ARG A 248 -20.68 -22.01 23.50
N ARG A 249 -19.56 -22.39 22.85
CA ARG A 249 -18.22 -21.89 23.19
C ARG A 249 -18.01 -20.45 22.72
N LYS A 250 -17.38 -19.63 23.59
CA LYS A 250 -16.95 -18.25 23.26
C LYS A 250 -16.14 -18.24 21.96
N TYR A 251 -16.41 -17.26 21.09
CA TYR A 251 -15.66 -17.06 19.86
C TYR A 251 -14.26 -16.55 20.18
N SER A 252 -13.24 -17.09 19.52
CA SER A 252 -11.87 -16.60 19.68
C SER A 252 -11.73 -15.19 19.10
N PRO A 253 -10.79 -14.36 19.60
CA PRO A 253 -10.52 -13.04 19.03
C PRO A 253 -10.24 -13.08 17.52
N GLN A 254 -9.53 -14.11 17.05
CA GLN A 254 -9.19 -14.28 15.63
C GLN A 254 -10.42 -14.60 14.77
N LEU A 255 -11.36 -15.40 15.29
CA LEU A 255 -12.62 -15.71 14.60
C LEU A 255 -13.59 -14.53 14.67
N ARG A 256 -13.60 -13.78 15.77
CA ARG A 256 -14.32 -12.51 15.91
C ARG A 256 -13.84 -11.51 14.85
N ALA A 257 -12.52 -11.28 14.77
CA ALA A 257 -11.90 -10.43 13.76
C ALA A 257 -12.29 -10.88 12.34
N PHE A 258 -12.11 -12.15 12.01
CA PHE A 258 -12.49 -12.70 10.71
C PHE A 258 -13.97 -12.47 10.37
N ALA A 259 -14.87 -12.74 11.31
CA ALA A 259 -16.31 -12.59 11.10
C ALA A 259 -16.72 -11.13 10.93
N LEU A 260 -16.11 -10.20 11.69
CA LEU A 260 -16.32 -8.77 11.55
C LEU A 260 -15.81 -8.28 10.18
N THR A 261 -14.58 -8.65 9.80
CA THR A 261 -13.97 -8.29 8.51
C THR A 261 -14.77 -8.78 7.32
N LEU A 262 -15.21 -10.04 7.33
CA LEU A 262 -16.01 -10.58 6.24
C LEU A 262 -17.38 -9.90 6.14
N ASN A 263 -18.01 -9.60 7.28
CA ASN A 263 -19.28 -8.88 7.31
C ASN A 263 -19.15 -7.42 6.87
N PHE A 264 -18.02 -6.77 7.18
CA PHE A 264 -17.70 -5.42 6.74
C PHE A 264 -17.55 -5.34 5.23
N TYR A 265 -16.79 -6.26 4.62
CA TYR A 265 -16.65 -6.28 3.16
C TYR A 265 -17.94 -6.63 2.42
N SER A 266 -18.70 -7.61 2.90
CA SER A 266 -19.99 -7.93 2.31
C SER A 266 -20.86 -8.73 3.27
N THR A 267 -22.00 -8.13 3.65
CA THR A 267 -23.03 -8.81 4.46
C THR A 267 -23.61 -10.02 3.72
N LYS A 268 -23.77 -9.92 2.40
CA LYS A 268 -24.24 -11.03 1.54
C LYS A 268 -23.23 -12.18 1.51
N ALA A 269 -21.95 -11.88 1.29
CA ALA A 269 -20.90 -12.89 1.30
C ALA A 269 -20.78 -13.54 2.69
N TYR A 270 -20.83 -12.76 3.76
CA TYR A 270 -20.85 -13.28 5.12
C TYR A 270 -22.01 -14.24 5.36
N ASN A 271 -23.23 -13.87 4.95
CA ASN A 271 -24.40 -14.72 5.09
C ASN A 271 -24.28 -16.01 4.27
N TYR A 272 -23.75 -15.94 3.05
CA TYR A 272 -23.47 -17.11 2.22
C TYR A 272 -22.44 -18.04 2.87
N VAL A 273 -21.28 -17.52 3.28
CA VAL A 273 -20.23 -18.29 3.96
C VAL A 273 -20.77 -18.90 5.25
N ARG A 274 -21.53 -18.13 6.03
CA ARG A 274 -22.18 -18.63 7.24
C ARG A 274 -23.15 -19.79 6.96
N LYS A 275 -23.95 -19.72 5.89
CA LYS A 275 -24.84 -20.82 5.49
C LYS A 275 -24.03 -22.05 5.05
N THR A 276 -23.01 -21.83 4.23
CA THR A 276 -22.12 -22.87 3.69
C THR A 276 -21.42 -23.67 4.80
N PHE A 277 -20.90 -22.98 5.82
CA PHE A 277 -20.26 -23.62 6.99
C PHE A 277 -21.25 -23.96 8.12
N SER A 278 -22.46 -24.42 7.77
CA SER A 278 -23.48 -24.91 8.72
C SER A 278 -23.72 -23.98 9.93
N THR A 279 -23.73 -22.67 9.72
CA THR A 279 -23.88 -21.62 10.76
C THR A 279 -22.85 -21.64 11.89
N CYS A 280 -21.64 -22.15 11.63
CA CYS A 280 -20.51 -22.13 12.58
C CYS A 280 -19.95 -20.72 12.85
N LEU A 281 -20.23 -19.77 11.96
CA LEU A 281 -19.93 -18.35 12.15
C LEU A 281 -21.00 -17.65 13.01
N PRO A 282 -20.61 -16.58 13.75
CA PRO A 282 -21.52 -15.79 14.56
C PRO A 282 -22.81 -15.38 13.84
N SER A 283 -23.89 -15.14 14.58
CA SER A 283 -25.07 -14.51 13.98
C SER A 283 -24.83 -13.01 13.75
N VAL A 284 -25.53 -12.40 12.80
CA VAL A 284 -25.47 -10.94 12.56
C VAL A 284 -25.84 -10.15 13.83
N LYS A 285 -26.77 -10.67 14.65
CA LYS A 285 -27.09 -10.10 15.97
C LYS A 285 -25.87 -10.09 16.91
N THR A 286 -25.06 -11.15 16.89
CA THR A 286 -23.82 -11.25 17.68
C THR A 286 -22.79 -10.25 17.19
N LEU A 287 -22.62 -10.11 15.87
CA LEU A 287 -21.76 -9.07 15.29
C LEU A 287 -22.21 -7.67 15.72
N GLY A 288 -23.52 -7.39 15.67
CA GLY A 288 -24.09 -6.12 16.15
C GLY A 288 -23.87 -5.86 17.64
N LYS A 289 -23.81 -6.91 18.49
CA LYS A 289 -23.39 -6.76 19.89
C LYS A 289 -21.91 -6.41 20.01
N TRP A 290 -21.06 -6.98 19.16
CA TRP A 290 -19.62 -6.68 19.16
C TRP A 290 -19.30 -5.30 18.62
N TYR A 291 -20.05 -4.79 17.63
CA TYR A 291 -19.87 -3.40 17.21
C TYR A 291 -20.29 -2.42 18.31
N ARG A 292 -21.35 -2.73 19.06
CA ARG A 292 -21.86 -1.89 20.17
C ARG A 292 -20.89 -1.70 21.35
N SER A 293 -19.76 -2.41 21.40
CA SER A 293 -18.76 -2.17 22.44
C SER A 293 -17.95 -0.90 22.24
N ILE A 294 -17.97 -0.31 21.03
CA ILE A 294 -17.33 0.97 20.72
C ILE A 294 -18.40 2.04 20.68
N ASP A 295 -18.15 3.18 21.34
CA ASP A 295 -19.02 4.33 21.19
C ASP A 295 -18.86 4.92 19.78
N GLY A 296 -20.01 5.20 19.15
CA GLY A 296 -20.04 5.76 17.81
C GLY A 296 -21.17 6.76 17.71
N ARG A 297 -21.36 7.55 18.76
CA ARG A 297 -22.19 8.73 18.80
C ARG A 297 -21.42 9.93 18.23
N PRO A 298 -22.10 11.01 17.81
CA PRO A 298 -21.44 12.25 17.45
C PRO A 298 -20.58 12.77 18.60
N GLY A 299 -19.48 13.42 18.26
CA GLY A 299 -18.43 13.83 19.19
C GLY A 299 -17.05 13.34 18.81
N PHE A 300 -16.07 13.75 19.61
CA PHE A 300 -14.73 13.18 19.56
C PHE A 300 -14.74 11.75 20.13
N THR A 301 -14.16 10.82 19.38
CA THR A 301 -14.18 9.39 19.69
C THR A 301 -13.03 9.04 20.63
N LYS A 302 -13.35 8.75 21.89
CA LYS A 302 -12.35 8.40 22.91
C LYS A 302 -11.49 7.20 22.50
N GLU A 303 -12.10 6.14 21.97
CA GLU A 303 -11.39 4.93 21.55
C GLU A 303 -10.36 5.21 20.44
N ALA A 304 -10.62 6.20 19.58
CA ALA A 304 -9.67 6.62 18.56
C ALA A 304 -8.43 7.26 19.21
N PHE A 305 -8.63 8.17 20.17
CA PHE A 305 -7.51 8.81 20.89
C PHE A 305 -6.75 7.82 21.79
N ASP A 306 -7.43 6.87 22.44
CA ASP A 306 -6.78 5.82 23.23
C ASP A 306 -5.86 4.95 22.35
N ALA A 307 -6.32 4.60 21.15
CA ALA A 307 -5.50 3.86 20.17
C ALA A 307 -4.31 4.68 19.67
N LEU A 308 -4.50 5.98 19.43
CA LEU A 308 -3.41 6.88 19.04
C LEU A 308 -2.39 7.07 20.16
N LYS A 309 -2.84 7.21 21.41
CA LYS A 309 -2.00 7.30 22.61
C LYS A 309 -1.17 6.05 22.78
N PHE A 310 -1.78 4.88 22.64
CA PHE A 310 -1.05 3.61 22.65
C PHE A 310 0.02 3.58 21.54
N LYS A 311 -0.29 4.04 20.33
CA LYS A 311 0.68 4.10 19.24
C LYS A 311 1.84 5.06 19.51
N ALA A 312 1.55 6.24 20.06
CA ALA A 312 2.57 7.21 20.47
C ALA A 312 3.51 6.62 21.53
N THR A 313 3.00 5.84 22.49
CA THR A 313 3.84 5.17 23.51
C THR A 313 4.73 4.05 22.95
N GLN A 314 4.46 3.54 21.75
CA GLN A 314 5.29 2.50 21.12
C GLN A 314 6.49 3.05 20.35
N THR A 315 6.51 4.37 20.08
CA THR A 315 7.54 5.00 19.26
C THR A 315 8.33 6.01 20.09
N ASN A 316 9.66 5.93 20.04
CA ASN A 316 10.53 6.91 20.71
C ASN A 316 10.62 8.25 19.96
N LEU A 317 10.03 8.34 18.76
CA LEU A 317 10.03 9.53 17.92
C LEU A 317 8.66 10.21 17.97
N PRO A 318 8.60 11.55 17.92
CA PRO A 318 7.34 12.27 17.88
C PRO A 318 6.55 11.92 16.61
N ILE A 319 5.24 11.70 16.77
CA ILE A 319 4.35 11.44 15.64
C ILE A 319 3.87 12.77 15.10
N HIS A 320 4.48 13.24 14.01
CA HIS A 320 3.99 14.40 13.28
C HIS A 320 2.77 14.06 12.42
N CYS A 321 1.70 14.84 12.54
CA CYS A 321 0.45 14.59 11.82
C CYS A 321 -0.19 15.85 11.26
N CYS A 322 -1.14 15.63 10.36
CA CYS A 322 -2.05 16.61 9.78
C CYS A 322 -3.48 16.26 10.21
N ILE A 323 -4.25 17.29 10.59
CA ILE A 323 -5.69 17.18 10.77
C ILE A 323 -6.37 17.60 9.47
N VAL A 324 -7.17 16.73 8.89
CA VAL A 324 -7.98 17.00 7.71
C VAL A 324 -9.44 16.96 8.12
N PHE A 325 -10.21 17.98 7.78
CA PHE A 325 -11.65 17.98 8.02
C PHE A 325 -12.42 18.50 6.81
N ASP A 326 -13.66 18.04 6.69
CA ASP A 326 -14.59 18.41 5.64
C ASP A 326 -16.02 17.97 6.03
N GLU A 327 -17.01 18.48 5.32
CA GLU A 327 -18.42 18.15 5.51
C GLU A 327 -18.95 17.16 4.46
N MET A 328 -19.72 16.18 4.90
CA MET A 328 -20.46 15.27 4.02
C MET A 328 -21.96 15.53 4.12
N LYS A 329 -22.60 15.85 2.99
CA LYS A 329 -24.07 15.85 2.85
C LYS A 329 -24.65 14.49 3.27
N ILE A 330 -25.69 14.53 4.10
CA ILE A 330 -26.44 13.34 4.57
C ILE A 330 -27.92 13.49 4.25
N GLU A 331 -28.66 12.38 4.27
CA GLU A 331 -30.10 12.38 4.03
C GLU A 331 -30.82 13.04 5.21
N ARG A 332 -31.61 14.09 4.94
CA ARG A 332 -32.43 14.76 5.94
C ARG A 332 -33.56 13.81 6.35
N LYS A 333 -33.39 13.17 7.49
CA LYS A 333 -34.38 12.25 8.04
C LYS A 333 -34.31 12.20 9.56
N VAL A 334 -35.41 12.58 10.18
CA VAL A 334 -35.58 12.51 11.63
C VAL A 334 -36.17 11.14 11.99
N GLU A 335 -35.47 10.40 12.86
CA GLU A 335 -35.91 9.11 13.40
C GLU A 335 -35.62 9.06 14.91
N LYS A 336 -36.67 9.24 15.74
CA LYS A 336 -36.58 9.25 17.22
C LYS A 336 -35.58 10.30 17.72
N THR A 337 -34.39 9.86 18.15
CA THR A 337 -33.30 10.70 18.69
C THR A 337 -32.22 11.02 17.65
N TYR A 338 -32.40 10.58 16.39
CA TYR A 338 -31.46 10.83 15.29
C TYR A 338 -32.09 11.81 14.30
N GLY A 339 -31.28 12.62 13.62
CA GLY A 339 -31.78 13.61 12.65
C GLY A 339 -31.58 15.06 13.04
N TYR A 340 -31.15 15.31 14.27
CA TYR A 340 -30.91 16.65 14.79
C TYR A 340 -29.43 17.00 14.76
N VAL A 341 -29.14 18.31 14.82
CA VAL A 341 -27.80 18.83 15.09
C VAL A 341 -27.28 18.24 16.41
N ASP A 342 -26.05 17.74 16.40
CA ASP A 342 -25.43 17.08 17.54
C ASP A 342 -23.92 17.35 17.53
N TYR A 343 -23.49 18.19 18.47
CA TYR A 343 -22.09 18.55 18.69
C TYR A 343 -21.38 17.65 19.72
N GLY A 344 -21.97 16.52 20.11
CA GLY A 344 -21.34 15.54 21.00
C GLY A 344 -21.30 15.95 22.48
N GLY A 345 -22.25 16.77 22.92
CA GLY A 345 -22.42 17.16 24.33
C GLY A 345 -21.47 18.25 24.85
N SER A 346 -20.60 18.81 24.02
CA SER A 346 -19.67 19.90 24.38
C SER A 346 -20.20 21.31 24.12
N VAL A 347 -21.41 21.43 23.56
CA VAL A 347 -22.08 22.70 23.28
C VAL A 347 -23.53 22.53 23.69
N ASP A 348 -24.02 23.36 24.63
CA ASP A 348 -25.43 23.40 25.00
C ASP A 348 -26.25 23.72 23.75
N SER A 349 -26.87 22.68 23.20
CA SER A 349 -27.69 22.80 22.01
C SER A 349 -29.01 22.14 22.31
N ASP A 350 -29.91 22.90 22.96
CA ASP A 350 -31.36 22.66 22.95
C ASP A 350 -31.97 22.81 21.54
N CYS A 351 -31.14 22.76 20.49
CA CYS A 351 -31.51 23.03 19.13
C CYS A 351 -32.06 21.76 18.49
N ARG A 352 -33.37 21.73 18.27
CA ARG A 352 -34.07 20.67 17.53
C ARG A 352 -33.97 20.85 16.01
N ASP A 353 -32.97 21.57 15.52
CA ASP A 353 -32.78 21.78 14.10
C ASP A 353 -32.37 20.48 13.41
N GLU A 354 -32.94 20.24 12.24
CA GLU A 354 -32.59 19.08 11.42
C GLU A 354 -31.17 19.22 10.87
N CYS A 355 -30.35 18.18 11.03
CA CYS A 355 -29.00 18.16 10.49
C CYS A 355 -29.02 17.98 8.96
N THR A 356 -28.10 18.68 8.28
CA THR A 356 -27.98 18.64 6.82
C THR A 356 -26.69 17.96 6.37
N ASP A 357 -25.66 18.01 7.21
CA ASP A 357 -24.32 17.57 6.89
C ASP A 357 -23.68 16.89 8.13
N ALA A 358 -22.67 16.06 7.88
CA ALA A 358 -21.80 15.50 8.91
C ALA A 358 -20.38 16.06 8.74
N LEU A 359 -19.91 16.84 9.72
CA LEU A 359 -18.55 17.34 9.79
C LEU A 359 -17.66 16.25 10.38
N VAL A 360 -16.59 15.85 9.69
CA VAL A 360 -15.69 14.77 10.13
C VAL A 360 -14.27 15.28 10.26
N PHE A 361 -13.59 14.86 11.33
CA PHE A 361 -12.16 15.12 11.53
C PHE A 361 -11.36 13.82 11.38
N LEU A 362 -10.31 13.88 10.56
CA LEU A 362 -9.40 12.77 10.26
C LEU A 362 -7.97 13.18 10.58
N VAL A 363 -7.27 12.36 11.36
CA VAL A 363 -5.83 12.50 11.60
C VAL A 363 -5.06 11.64 10.60
N VAL A 364 -4.12 12.26 9.90
CA VAL A 364 -3.22 11.61 8.95
C VAL A 364 -1.77 11.84 9.39
N PRO A 365 -0.98 10.79 9.65
CA PRO A 365 0.44 10.95 9.95
C PRO A 365 1.21 11.43 8.71
N LEU A 366 2.17 12.33 8.90
CA LEU A 366 3.09 12.72 7.85
C LEU A 366 4.00 11.54 7.46
N HIS A 367 4.32 10.68 8.43
CA HIS A 367 5.10 9.45 8.27
C HIS A 367 4.35 8.25 8.85
N GLY A 368 4.00 7.31 8.00
CA GLY A 368 3.27 6.11 8.40
C GLY A 368 2.18 5.72 7.39
N LYS A 369 1.59 4.54 7.57
CA LYS A 369 0.57 3.99 6.66
C LYS A 369 -0.81 3.83 7.32
N TRP A 370 -1.09 4.62 8.34
CA TRP A 370 -2.37 4.67 9.03
C TRP A 370 -3.03 6.04 8.82
N LYS A 371 -4.32 6.15 9.13
CA LYS A 371 -5.11 7.38 9.24
C LYS A 371 -6.29 7.06 10.16
N VAL A 372 -6.75 7.97 11.01
CA VAL A 372 -7.76 7.70 12.04
C VAL A 372 -8.84 8.79 12.05
N PRO A 373 -10.14 8.47 11.88
CA PRO A 373 -11.19 9.43 12.12
C PRO A 373 -11.31 9.62 13.63
N ILE A 374 -11.07 10.85 14.08
CA ILE A 374 -11.01 11.18 15.51
C ILE A 374 -12.36 11.68 16.05
N GLY A 375 -13.28 12.05 15.18
CA GLY A 375 -14.63 12.45 15.58
C GLY A 375 -15.48 12.90 14.41
N TYR A 376 -16.78 13.01 14.66
CA TYR A 376 -17.72 13.61 13.72
C TYR A 376 -18.88 14.30 14.43
N PHE A 377 -19.52 15.26 13.77
CA PHE A 377 -20.60 16.07 14.32
C PHE A 377 -21.73 16.21 13.30
N PHE A 378 -22.99 16.14 13.75
CA PHE A 378 -24.12 16.44 12.88
C PHE A 378 -24.44 17.92 12.94
N ILE A 379 -24.49 18.56 11.79
CA ILE A 379 -24.49 20.01 11.70
C ILE A 379 -25.55 20.50 10.70
N ASN A 380 -26.01 21.72 10.93
CA ASN A 380 -26.79 22.51 9.99
C ASN A 380 -26.15 23.90 9.91
N LYS A 381 -25.27 24.11 8.92
CA LYS A 381 -24.44 25.32 8.75
C LYS A 381 -23.63 25.70 10.01
N VAL A 382 -22.33 25.45 9.99
CA VAL A 382 -21.45 25.77 11.14
C VAL A 382 -20.81 27.13 10.96
N THR A 383 -20.82 27.96 12.01
CA THR A 383 -20.15 29.27 12.02
C THR A 383 -18.63 29.10 12.11
N ALA A 384 -17.89 30.15 11.73
CA ALA A 384 -16.43 30.16 11.84
C ALA A 384 -15.94 29.94 13.30
N ASP A 385 -16.68 30.46 14.29
CA ASP A 385 -16.35 30.29 15.71
C ASP A 385 -16.54 28.86 16.19
N GLN A 386 -17.65 28.23 15.81
CA GLN A 386 -17.91 26.83 16.12
C GLN A 386 -16.85 25.91 15.50
N LYS A 387 -16.47 26.14 14.23
CA LYS A 387 -15.38 25.37 13.59
C LYS A 387 -14.04 25.58 14.30
N LYS A 388 -13.72 26.83 14.68
CA LYS A 388 -12.51 27.14 15.45
C LYS A 388 -12.49 26.38 16.77
N PHE A 389 -13.60 26.38 17.50
CA PHE A 389 -13.74 25.68 18.78
C PHE A 389 -13.52 24.17 18.64
N LEU A 390 -14.18 23.53 17.67
CA LEU A 390 -14.01 22.10 17.41
C LEU A 390 -12.58 21.77 16.97
N LEU A 391 -11.97 22.56 16.08
CA LEU A 391 -10.60 22.32 15.64
C LEU A 391 -9.58 22.49 16.79
N THR A 392 -9.79 23.48 17.66
CA THR A 392 -8.91 23.71 18.83
C THR A 392 -8.97 22.50 19.76
N GLN A 393 -10.18 22.03 20.10
CA GLN A 393 -10.36 20.80 20.89
C GLN A 393 -9.73 19.57 20.22
N ALA A 394 -9.84 19.43 18.88
CA ALA A 394 -9.20 18.33 18.17
C ALA A 394 -7.67 18.37 18.29
N ILE A 395 -7.06 19.55 18.24
CA ILE A 395 -5.62 19.75 18.43
C ILE A 395 -5.22 19.39 19.86
N ASP A 396 -5.98 19.84 20.86
CA ASP A 396 -5.72 19.58 22.28
C ASP A 396 -5.78 18.08 22.59
N LEU A 397 -6.81 17.38 22.13
CA LEU A 397 -6.94 15.92 22.29
C LEU A 397 -5.83 15.15 21.56
N CYS A 398 -5.38 15.65 20.40
CA CYS A 398 -4.22 15.07 19.71
C CYS A 398 -2.93 15.26 20.52
N PHE A 399 -2.74 16.43 21.13
CA PHE A 399 -1.59 16.71 21.97
C PHE A 399 -1.58 15.81 23.23
N GLU A 400 -2.71 15.66 23.90
CA GLU A 400 -2.88 14.74 25.05
C GLU A 400 -2.62 13.27 24.70
N ALA A 401 -2.90 12.87 23.46
CA ALA A 401 -2.59 11.55 22.93
C ALA A 401 -1.12 11.40 22.48
N GLY A 402 -0.28 12.42 22.63
CA GLY A 402 1.14 12.37 22.30
C GLY A 402 1.48 12.58 20.83
N LEU A 403 0.58 13.21 20.05
CA LEU A 403 0.85 13.60 18.67
C LEU A 403 1.27 15.06 18.57
N VAL A 404 2.00 15.38 17.50
CA VAL A 404 2.40 16.74 17.17
C VAL A 404 1.73 17.15 15.87
N VAL A 405 0.68 17.95 15.97
CA VAL A 405 -0.04 18.49 14.81
C VAL A 405 0.84 19.57 14.15
N LYS A 406 1.13 19.41 12.85
CA LYS A 406 1.97 20.33 12.07
C LYS A 406 1.22 21.02 10.94
N ALA A 407 0.11 20.44 10.50
CA ALA A 407 -0.71 21.01 9.45
C ALA A 407 -2.20 20.76 9.69
N VAL A 408 -3.04 21.68 9.19
CA VAL A 408 -4.49 21.48 9.09
C VAL A 408 -4.94 21.75 7.66
N THR A 409 -5.74 20.85 7.10
CA THR A 409 -6.23 20.98 5.72
C THR A 409 -7.75 21.00 5.68
N PHE A 410 -8.29 21.97 4.94
CA PHE A 410 -9.72 22.17 4.73
C PHE A 410 -10.00 22.78 3.35
N ASP A 411 -11.28 22.92 2.98
CA ASP A 411 -11.68 23.45 1.68
C ASP A 411 -11.65 25.00 1.66
N GLY A 412 -11.76 25.62 0.47
CA GLY A 412 -11.77 27.07 0.33
C GLY A 412 -13.09 27.77 0.70
N CYS A 413 -13.96 27.17 1.50
CA CYS A 413 -15.24 27.76 1.87
C CYS A 413 -15.04 29.04 2.72
N PRO A 414 -15.85 30.12 2.53
CA PRO A 414 -15.72 31.37 3.29
C PRO A 414 -15.69 31.19 4.82
N ALA A 415 -16.49 30.25 5.35
CA ALA A 415 -16.51 29.95 6.78
C ALA A 415 -15.16 29.40 7.29
N ASN A 416 -14.47 28.59 6.49
CA ASN A 416 -13.17 28.01 6.83
C ASN A 416 -12.04 29.05 6.73
N ILE A 417 -12.12 29.93 5.73
CA ILE A 417 -11.20 31.08 5.60
C ILE A 417 -11.36 32.03 6.80
N ALA A 418 -12.61 32.32 7.20
CA ALA A 418 -12.88 33.14 8.38
C ALA A 418 -12.38 32.48 9.67
N MET A 419 -12.55 31.15 9.82
CA MET A 419 -12.00 30.38 10.92
C MET A 419 -10.46 30.51 11.00
N ALA A 420 -9.76 30.38 9.87
CA ALA A 420 -8.31 30.52 9.82
C ALA A 420 -7.83 31.92 10.26
N LYS A 421 -8.55 32.98 9.83
CA LYS A 421 -8.27 34.35 10.31
C LYS A 421 -8.45 34.46 11.83
N LYS A 422 -9.52 33.89 12.37
CA LYS A 422 -9.80 33.87 13.83
C LYS A 422 -8.81 33.03 14.65
N LEU A 423 -8.08 32.11 14.02
CA LEU A 423 -6.98 31.35 14.64
C LEU A 423 -5.66 32.14 14.68
N GLY A 424 -5.56 33.26 13.96
CA GLY A 424 -4.36 34.12 13.95
C GLY A 424 -3.57 34.12 12.64
N CYS A 425 -4.12 33.55 11.57
CA CYS A 425 -3.56 33.65 10.22
C CYS A 425 -3.93 35.00 9.56
N ASN A 426 -3.02 35.55 8.77
CA ASN A 426 -3.29 36.69 7.90
C ASN A 426 -3.35 36.20 6.45
N LEU A 427 -4.54 36.25 5.85
CA LEU A 427 -4.78 35.76 4.49
C LEU A 427 -4.92 36.90 3.49
N ASN A 428 -4.34 38.06 3.79
CA ASN A 428 -4.25 39.16 2.85
C ASN A 428 -3.14 38.88 1.83
N PRO A 429 -3.39 39.01 0.51
CA PRO A 429 -2.43 38.64 -0.53
C PRO A 429 -1.04 39.29 -0.39
N ASN A 430 -0.99 40.54 0.07
CA ASN A 430 0.25 41.31 0.21
C ASN A 430 1.08 40.94 1.44
N ASN A 431 0.49 40.30 2.45
CA ASN A 431 1.17 39.92 3.70
C ASN A 431 0.59 38.61 4.25
N LEU A 432 0.91 37.52 3.56
CA LEU A 432 0.43 36.19 3.90
C LEU A 432 1.14 35.64 5.14
N LYS A 433 0.37 35.36 6.19
CA LYS A 433 0.77 34.55 7.34
C LYS A 433 -0.14 33.33 7.39
N THR A 434 0.37 32.19 6.96
CA THR A 434 -0.41 30.94 6.81
C THR A 434 -0.27 29.99 8.00
N VAL A 435 0.30 30.47 9.10
CA VAL A 435 0.63 29.69 10.29
C VAL A 435 0.01 30.34 11.51
N PHE A 436 -0.55 29.52 12.39
CA PHE A 436 -1.03 29.92 13.71
C PHE A 436 -0.35 29.10 14.80
N LYS A 437 -0.39 29.59 16.05
CA LYS A 437 0.21 28.93 17.21
C LYS A 437 -0.85 28.21 18.02
N ALA A 438 -0.59 26.96 18.40
CA ALA A 438 -1.39 26.19 19.34
C ALA A 438 -0.50 25.17 20.08
N GLN A 439 -0.71 24.98 21.39
CA GLN A 439 0.05 24.02 22.22
C GLN A 439 1.58 24.11 22.02
N ASN A 440 2.13 25.33 22.03
CA ASN A 440 3.55 25.64 21.77
C ASN A 440 4.10 25.18 20.40
N ASN A 441 3.23 24.82 19.47
CA ASN A 441 3.58 24.45 18.11
C ASN A 441 3.03 25.47 17.11
N GLU A 442 3.79 25.65 16.04
CA GLU A 442 3.34 26.37 14.87
C GLU A 442 2.70 25.39 13.88
N ILE A 443 1.47 25.69 13.48
CA ILE A 443 0.62 24.83 12.66
C ILE A 443 0.28 25.56 11.36
N ALA A 444 0.66 24.95 10.24
CA ALA A 444 0.40 25.50 8.91
C ALA A 444 -1.02 25.15 8.42
N ILE A 445 -1.68 26.07 7.73
CA ILE A 445 -2.96 25.79 7.06
C ILE A 445 -2.74 25.43 5.60
N PHE A 446 -3.50 24.47 5.08
CA PHE A 446 -3.57 24.14 3.67
C PHE A 446 -5.01 24.22 3.19
N LEU A 447 -5.23 24.89 2.06
CA LEU A 447 -6.46 24.74 1.30
C LEU A 447 -6.28 23.57 0.34
N ASP A 448 -7.31 22.78 0.09
CA ASP A 448 -7.20 21.65 -0.82
C ASP A 448 -6.73 22.08 -2.23
N PRO A 449 -5.52 21.69 -2.66
CA PRO A 449 -4.99 22.08 -3.97
C PRO A 449 -5.89 21.60 -5.12
N ALA A 450 -6.51 20.43 -4.98
CA ALA A 450 -7.42 19.89 -6.00
C ALA A 450 -8.66 20.77 -6.17
N HIS A 451 -9.23 21.25 -5.07
CA HIS A 451 -10.28 22.25 -5.08
C HIS A 451 -9.80 23.58 -5.67
N MET A 452 -8.63 24.07 -5.29
CA MET A 452 -8.13 25.35 -5.79
C MET A 452 -7.92 25.33 -7.31
N ILE A 453 -7.40 24.24 -7.87
CA ILE A 453 -7.26 24.06 -9.32
C ILE A 453 -8.63 24.05 -10.03
N LYS A 454 -9.68 23.46 -9.42
CA LYS A 454 -11.05 23.56 -9.98
C LYS A 454 -11.53 25.02 -10.04
N LEU A 455 -11.27 25.81 -8.99
CA LEU A 455 -11.66 27.21 -8.95
C LEU A 455 -10.91 28.03 -10.00
N VAL A 456 -9.59 27.81 -10.17
CA VAL A 456 -8.80 28.45 -11.23
C VAL A 456 -9.34 28.12 -12.62
N ARG A 457 -9.70 26.86 -12.90
CA ARG A 457 -10.36 26.48 -14.16
C ARG A 457 -11.67 27.24 -14.37
N ASN A 458 -12.52 27.30 -13.34
CA ASN A 458 -13.81 27.99 -13.42
C ASN A 458 -13.63 29.49 -13.67
N SER A 459 -12.63 30.12 -13.04
CA SER A 459 -12.28 31.51 -13.30
C SER A 459 -11.76 31.72 -14.71
N PHE A 460 -10.93 30.80 -15.22
CA PHE A 460 -10.37 30.92 -16.57
C PHE A 460 -11.44 30.79 -17.66
N GLU A 461 -12.40 29.87 -17.52
CA GLU A 461 -13.54 29.79 -18.44
C GLU A 461 -14.44 31.03 -18.35
N HIS A 462 -14.64 31.58 -17.16
CA HIS A 462 -15.51 32.74 -16.95
C HIS A 462 -14.93 34.04 -17.53
N TYR A 463 -13.67 34.34 -17.22
CA TYR A 463 -13.02 35.58 -17.66
C TYR A 463 -12.49 35.49 -19.09
N ARG A 464 -12.26 34.27 -19.61
CA ARG A 464 -11.76 33.94 -20.96
C ARG A 464 -10.33 34.41 -21.25
N GLU A 465 -9.90 35.54 -20.70
CA GLU A 465 -8.57 36.13 -20.94
C GLU A 465 -7.92 36.59 -19.63
N PHE A 466 -6.66 36.17 -19.43
CA PHE A 466 -5.75 36.72 -18.44
C PHE A 466 -4.56 37.37 -19.14
N ILE A 467 -3.83 38.20 -18.40
CA ILE A 467 -2.59 38.86 -18.83
C ILE A 467 -1.55 38.60 -17.74
N ASP A 468 -0.38 38.11 -18.14
CA ASP A 468 0.73 37.91 -17.21
C ASP A 468 1.49 39.21 -16.91
N ALA A 469 2.53 39.13 -16.08
CA ALA A 469 3.33 40.29 -15.69
C ALA A 469 4.16 40.87 -16.86
N GLU A 470 4.41 40.09 -17.90
CA GLU A 470 5.15 40.48 -19.11
C GLU A 470 4.23 41.08 -20.18
N GLY A 471 2.91 41.09 -19.95
CA GLY A 471 1.91 41.58 -20.90
C GLY A 471 1.46 40.53 -21.91
N ASN A 472 1.86 39.27 -21.78
CA ASN A 472 1.41 38.20 -22.67
C ASN A 472 -0.03 37.80 -22.34
N TYR A 473 -0.82 37.55 -23.39
CA TYR A 473 -2.20 37.12 -23.26
C TYR A 473 -2.31 35.62 -23.01
N ILE A 474 -3.09 35.25 -22.00
CA ILE A 474 -3.48 33.88 -21.67
C ILE A 474 -4.95 33.72 -22.01
N LYS A 475 -5.25 33.05 -23.13
CA LYS A 475 -6.61 32.95 -23.65
C LYS A 475 -7.17 31.54 -23.56
N TRP A 476 -8.43 31.45 -23.14
CA TRP A 476 -9.19 30.20 -23.15
C TRP A 476 -9.44 29.70 -24.59
N SER A 477 -9.58 30.62 -25.55
CA SER A 477 -9.75 30.31 -26.97
C SER A 477 -8.60 29.49 -27.56
N HIS A 478 -7.37 29.61 -27.04
CA HIS A 478 -6.24 28.77 -27.46
C HIS A 478 -6.50 27.27 -27.16
N ILE A 479 -7.19 26.95 -26.06
CA ILE A 479 -7.55 25.57 -25.71
C ILE A 479 -8.70 25.07 -26.58
N GLU A 480 -9.69 25.94 -26.86
CA GLU A 480 -10.79 25.63 -27.77
C GLU A 480 -10.28 25.35 -29.19
N MET A 481 -9.34 26.15 -29.68
CA MET A 481 -8.69 25.98 -30.97
C MET A 481 -7.90 24.66 -31.05
N LEU A 482 -7.10 24.33 -30.03
CA LEU A 482 -6.42 23.02 -29.98
C LEU A 482 -7.42 21.86 -29.98
N HIS A 483 -8.53 21.99 -29.26
CA HIS A 483 -9.57 20.95 -29.26
C HIS A 483 -10.23 20.82 -30.63
N GLN A 484 -10.59 21.92 -31.29
CA GLN A 484 -11.14 21.92 -32.63
C GLN A 484 -10.21 21.28 -33.64
N LEU A 485 -8.91 21.64 -33.64
CA LEU A 485 -7.90 21.02 -34.51
C LEU A 485 -7.86 19.50 -34.33
N GLN A 486 -7.83 19.03 -33.08
CA GLN A 486 -7.79 17.59 -32.79
C GLN A 486 -9.07 16.84 -33.18
N GLU A 487 -10.23 17.47 -33.05
CA GLU A 487 -11.51 16.88 -33.47
C GLU A 487 -11.61 16.81 -34.99
N ASN A 488 -11.20 17.87 -35.69
CA ASN A 488 -11.19 17.94 -37.16
C ASN A 488 -10.25 16.87 -37.75
N GLU A 489 -9.04 16.75 -37.20
CA GLU A 489 -8.02 15.79 -37.64
C GLU A 489 -8.29 14.36 -37.16
N LYS A 490 -9.28 14.16 -36.27
CA LYS A 490 -9.57 12.89 -35.60
C LYS A 490 -8.34 12.27 -34.89
N PHE A 491 -7.37 13.10 -34.52
CA PHE A 491 -6.13 12.74 -33.81
C PHE A 491 -5.87 13.72 -32.67
N HIS A 492 -5.35 13.23 -31.54
CA HIS A 492 -5.12 14.06 -30.35
C HIS A 492 -3.64 14.06 -29.95
N ALA A 493 -2.98 15.21 -30.10
CA ALA A 493 -1.66 15.47 -29.50
C ALA A 493 -1.77 15.54 -27.96
N ALA A 494 -2.84 16.14 -27.44
CA ALA A 494 -3.22 16.11 -26.04
C ALA A 494 -4.28 15.01 -25.80
N ASN A 495 -3.82 13.75 -25.68
CA ASN A 495 -4.67 12.55 -25.67
C ASN A 495 -5.77 12.51 -24.61
N LYS A 496 -5.74 13.36 -23.59
CA LYS A 496 -6.74 13.43 -22.53
C LYS A 496 -7.71 14.61 -22.69
N LEU A 497 -7.35 15.64 -23.45
CA LEU A 497 -8.23 16.79 -23.69
C LEU A 497 -9.39 16.36 -24.60
N ARG A 498 -10.62 16.58 -24.14
CA ARG A 498 -11.87 16.18 -24.80
C ARG A 498 -12.93 17.23 -24.60
N SER A 499 -14.05 17.13 -25.31
CA SER A 499 -15.17 18.06 -25.23
C SER A 499 -15.69 18.25 -23.79
N GLU A 500 -15.64 17.23 -22.94
CA GLU A 500 -16.05 17.33 -21.54
C GLU A 500 -15.17 18.25 -20.70
N HIS A 501 -13.95 18.56 -21.14
CA HIS A 501 -13.04 19.50 -20.48
C HIS A 501 -13.38 20.95 -20.75
N LEU A 502 -14.00 21.22 -21.90
CA LEU A 502 -14.47 22.56 -22.30
C LEU A 502 -15.91 22.76 -21.83
N PHE A 503 -16.79 21.79 -22.09
CA PHE A 503 -18.19 21.81 -21.71
C PHE A 503 -18.41 21.15 -20.34
N PHE A 504 -17.59 21.52 -19.36
CA PHE A 504 -17.54 20.86 -18.06
C PHE A 504 -18.66 21.28 -17.10
N LYS A 505 -19.63 22.11 -17.50
CA LYS A 505 -20.72 22.62 -16.63
C LYS A 505 -21.51 21.50 -15.93
N LYS A 506 -21.72 20.35 -16.58
CA LYS A 506 -22.36 19.16 -15.95
C LYS A 506 -21.42 18.34 -15.06
N ASN A 507 -20.14 18.69 -15.01
CA ASN A 507 -19.04 17.98 -14.37
C ASN A 507 -18.08 18.92 -13.60
N ILE A 508 -18.56 20.09 -13.13
CA ILE A 508 -17.73 21.12 -12.50
C ILE A 508 -16.89 20.54 -11.35
N MET A 509 -17.47 19.61 -10.58
CA MET A 509 -16.81 18.99 -9.44
C MET A 509 -15.68 18.01 -9.79
N LYS A 510 -15.56 17.55 -11.04
CA LYS A 510 -14.53 16.57 -11.41
C LYS A 510 -13.16 17.25 -11.51
N VAL A 511 -12.36 17.12 -10.44
CA VAL A 511 -10.94 17.55 -10.36
C VAL A 511 -10.13 16.97 -11.53
N LYS A 512 -10.41 15.72 -11.91
CA LYS A 512 -9.75 15.05 -13.03
C LYS A 512 -9.81 15.86 -14.34
N LEU A 513 -10.92 16.54 -14.63
CA LEU A 513 -11.03 17.35 -15.84
C LEU A 513 -10.18 18.62 -15.74
N ALA A 514 -10.14 19.27 -14.57
CA ALA A 514 -9.31 20.46 -14.38
C ALA A 514 -7.80 20.14 -14.48
N THR A 515 -7.35 19.11 -13.77
CA THR A 515 -5.94 18.67 -13.79
C THR A 515 -5.48 18.17 -15.17
N GLN A 516 -6.38 17.58 -15.96
CA GLN A 516 -6.07 17.18 -17.34
C GLN A 516 -5.99 18.37 -18.30
N LEU A 517 -6.82 19.41 -18.09
CA LEU A 517 -6.78 20.65 -18.86
C LEU A 517 -5.47 21.41 -18.61
N PHE A 518 -5.09 21.59 -17.35
CA PHE A 518 -3.83 22.21 -16.94
C PHE A 518 -2.63 21.26 -16.99
N SER A 519 -2.64 20.25 -17.86
CA SER A 519 -1.56 19.28 -17.89
C SER A 519 -0.39 19.74 -18.76
N ARG A 520 0.82 19.29 -18.41
CA ARG A 520 2.02 19.47 -19.25
C ARG A 520 1.79 19.01 -20.70
N SER A 521 0.98 17.97 -20.93
CA SER A 521 0.67 17.51 -22.29
C SER A 521 -0.14 18.50 -23.14
N VAL A 522 -1.02 19.30 -22.53
CA VAL A 522 -1.77 20.33 -23.25
C VAL A 522 -0.85 21.51 -23.59
N SER A 523 -0.01 21.92 -22.63
CA SER A 523 1.02 22.94 -22.85
C SER A 523 1.98 22.57 -23.99
N ILE A 524 2.52 21.35 -23.99
CA ILE A 524 3.40 20.86 -25.07
C ILE A 524 2.67 20.79 -26.41
N ALA A 525 1.41 20.33 -26.44
CA ALA A 525 0.64 20.26 -27.68
C ALA A 525 0.42 21.66 -28.29
N LEU A 526 0.14 22.67 -27.46
CA LEU A 526 0.06 24.06 -27.90
C LEU A 526 1.41 24.51 -28.50
N GLN A 527 2.50 24.39 -27.75
CA GLN A 527 3.84 24.80 -28.23
C GLN A 527 4.28 24.05 -29.49
N PHE A 528 3.92 22.77 -29.62
CA PHE A 528 4.19 21.97 -30.81
C PHE A 528 3.47 22.51 -32.05
N CYS A 529 2.19 22.89 -31.92
CA CYS A 529 1.44 23.50 -33.03
C CYS A 529 2.07 24.82 -33.50
N LYS A 530 2.63 25.62 -32.59
CA LYS A 530 3.33 26.87 -32.94
C LYS A 530 4.73 26.62 -33.47
N ASN A 531 5.61 26.00 -32.70
CA ASN A 531 7.05 25.97 -32.98
C ASN A 531 7.46 24.94 -34.02
N THR A 532 6.74 23.81 -34.09
CA THR A 532 7.09 22.72 -35.01
C THR A 532 6.22 22.75 -36.26
N LEU A 533 4.90 22.87 -36.09
CA LEU A 533 3.96 22.85 -37.20
C LEU A 533 3.75 24.24 -37.82
N MET A 534 4.24 25.32 -37.17
CA MET A 534 4.15 26.69 -37.66
C MET A 534 2.73 27.11 -38.08
N ILE A 535 1.70 26.62 -37.37
CA ILE A 535 0.30 26.93 -37.69
C ILE A 535 0.02 28.38 -37.27
N THR A 536 -0.36 29.22 -38.23
CA THR A 536 -0.57 30.67 -38.04
C THR A 536 -1.58 31.00 -36.94
N GLN A 537 -2.61 30.19 -36.77
CA GLN A 537 -3.65 30.37 -35.74
C GLN A 537 -3.11 30.24 -34.31
N PHE A 538 -1.96 29.57 -34.12
CA PHE A 538 -1.34 29.32 -32.82
C PHE A 538 -0.24 30.34 -32.48
N GLN A 539 -0.19 31.50 -33.14
CA GLN A 539 0.71 32.58 -32.73
C GLN A 539 0.24 33.23 -31.40
N GLY A 540 1.18 33.68 -30.57
CA GLY A 540 0.88 34.32 -29.29
C GLY A 540 0.39 33.40 -28.17
N ILE A 541 0.59 32.08 -28.29
CA ILE A 541 0.12 31.07 -27.32
C ILE A 541 1.06 30.87 -26.12
N ASP A 542 2.26 31.46 -26.11
CA ASP A 542 3.30 31.16 -25.12
C ASP A 542 2.82 31.49 -23.71
N GLY A 543 2.11 32.62 -23.53
CA GLY A 543 1.47 32.99 -22.27
C GLY A 543 0.55 31.87 -21.77
N THR A 544 -0.36 31.37 -22.61
CA THR A 544 -1.23 30.24 -22.25
C THR A 544 -0.44 28.99 -21.93
N ALA A 545 0.51 28.59 -22.79
CA ALA A 545 1.29 27.37 -22.59
C ALA A 545 2.10 27.39 -21.29
N ASN A 546 2.72 28.52 -20.97
CA ASN A 546 3.47 28.74 -19.73
C ASN A 546 2.55 28.71 -18.51
N PHE A 547 1.37 29.37 -18.58
CA PHE A 547 0.38 29.33 -17.51
C PHE A 547 -0.10 27.90 -17.20
N LEU A 548 -0.41 27.09 -18.23
CA LEU A 548 -0.80 25.69 -18.05
C LEU A 548 0.33 24.88 -17.39
N LEU A 549 1.59 25.10 -17.78
CA LEU A 549 2.75 24.42 -17.22
C LEU A 549 2.99 24.79 -15.76
N ILE A 550 2.87 26.07 -15.41
CA ILE A 550 3.01 26.58 -14.03
C ILE A 550 1.98 25.92 -13.10
N LEU A 551 0.73 25.81 -13.53
CA LEU A 551 -0.31 25.13 -12.75
C LEU A 551 -0.09 23.62 -12.66
N ASN A 552 0.39 22.97 -13.72
CA ASN A 552 0.79 21.55 -13.69
C ASN A 552 1.85 21.32 -12.62
N ASP A 553 2.94 22.08 -12.71
CA ASP A 553 4.13 21.92 -11.88
C ASP A 553 3.80 22.18 -10.41
N LEU A 554 3.03 23.24 -10.13
CA LEU A 554 2.57 23.54 -8.78
C LEU A 554 1.70 22.43 -8.21
N PHE A 555 0.73 21.93 -8.98
CA PHE A 555 -0.13 20.84 -8.54
C PHE A 555 0.66 19.54 -8.33
N ASP A 556 1.65 19.26 -9.17
CA ASP A 556 2.53 18.09 -9.04
C ASP A 556 3.35 18.13 -7.74
N ILE A 557 3.83 19.30 -7.35
CA ILE A 557 4.52 19.51 -6.06
C ILE A 557 3.55 19.31 -4.89
N LEU A 558 2.36 19.95 -4.95
CA LEU A 558 1.36 19.88 -3.89
C LEU A 558 0.64 18.51 -3.78
N ASP A 559 0.74 17.64 -4.80
CA ASP A 559 0.34 16.22 -4.77
C ASP A 559 1.54 15.25 -4.71
N SER A 560 2.70 15.71 -4.21
CA SER A 560 3.92 14.90 -4.20
C SER A 560 3.83 13.64 -3.33
N LYS A 561 4.46 12.57 -3.82
CA LYS A 561 4.46 11.21 -3.25
C LYS A 561 5.88 10.72 -3.00
N VAL A 562 6.03 9.84 -2.02
CA VAL A 562 7.33 9.28 -1.61
C VAL A 562 8.10 8.66 -2.78
N HIS A 563 7.42 7.91 -3.65
CA HIS A 563 7.99 7.28 -4.84
C HIS A 563 7.61 8.02 -6.14
N GLY A 564 7.34 9.32 -6.06
CA GLY A 564 7.09 10.15 -7.23
C GLY A 564 8.37 10.47 -8.00
N TYR A 565 8.23 10.83 -9.27
CA TYR A 565 9.33 11.24 -10.15
C TYR A 565 9.27 12.75 -10.42
N GLY A 566 10.42 13.37 -10.66
CA GLY A 566 10.53 14.80 -10.92
C GLY A 566 9.90 15.65 -9.81
N LEU A 567 9.08 16.63 -10.19
CA LEU A 567 8.37 17.52 -9.26
C LEU A 567 7.31 16.81 -8.39
N LYS A 568 6.85 15.61 -8.78
CA LYS A 568 5.96 14.79 -7.95
C LYS A 568 6.70 14.01 -6.85
N ARG A 569 8.04 14.04 -6.81
CA ARG A 569 8.81 13.39 -5.75
C ARG A 569 8.63 14.16 -4.44
N ALA A 570 8.49 13.45 -3.33
CA ALA A 570 8.41 14.05 -2.00
C ALA A 570 9.57 15.02 -1.75
N LEU A 571 9.25 16.17 -1.14
CA LEU A 571 10.21 17.22 -0.81
C LEU A 571 11.18 16.69 0.26
N ASN A 572 12.48 16.82 0.01
CA ASN A 572 13.56 16.39 0.88
C ASN A 572 14.72 17.40 0.75
N ALA A 573 15.81 17.20 1.50
CA ALA A 573 16.95 18.12 1.47
C ALA A 573 17.69 18.16 0.12
N GLU A 574 17.65 17.09 -0.69
CA GLU A 574 18.35 17.03 -1.99
C GLU A 574 17.64 17.84 -3.07
N ASN A 575 16.31 17.80 -3.09
CA ASN A 575 15.50 18.45 -4.14
C ASN A 575 14.88 19.78 -3.71
N SER A 576 15.17 20.26 -2.50
CA SER A 576 14.50 21.42 -1.93
C SER A 576 14.77 22.72 -2.66
N GLU A 577 16.00 22.96 -3.11
CA GLU A 577 16.35 24.20 -3.80
C GLU A 577 15.51 24.37 -5.08
N VAL A 578 15.45 23.33 -5.90
CA VAL A 578 14.65 23.30 -7.15
C VAL A 578 13.17 23.49 -6.85
N ILE A 579 12.62 22.76 -5.87
CA ILE A 579 11.20 22.83 -5.53
C ILE A 579 10.83 24.20 -4.96
N LEU A 580 11.61 24.75 -4.03
CA LEU A 580 11.34 26.05 -3.39
C LEU A 580 11.45 27.20 -4.39
N SER A 581 12.46 27.17 -5.28
CA SER A 581 12.59 28.12 -6.38
C SER A 581 11.36 28.07 -7.31
N LYS A 582 10.93 26.86 -7.67
CA LYS A 582 9.72 26.67 -8.49
C LYS A 582 8.46 27.16 -7.80
N LEU A 583 8.31 26.92 -6.49
CA LEU A 583 7.20 27.42 -5.69
C LEU A 583 7.17 28.96 -5.66
N GLU A 584 8.31 29.63 -5.52
CA GLU A 584 8.41 31.09 -5.58
C GLU A 584 8.00 31.64 -6.95
N MET A 585 8.52 31.04 -8.03
CA MET A 585 8.15 31.38 -9.40
C MET A 585 6.62 31.26 -9.60
N CYS A 586 6.03 30.14 -9.19
CA CYS A 586 4.59 29.92 -9.29
C CYS A 586 3.80 30.98 -8.50
N LYS A 587 4.24 31.32 -7.28
CA LYS A 587 3.59 32.36 -6.46
C LYS A 587 3.65 33.72 -7.14
N SER A 588 4.81 34.13 -7.63
CA SER A 588 5.00 35.42 -8.32
C SER A 588 4.05 35.55 -9.51
N VAL A 589 3.96 34.51 -10.36
CA VAL A 589 3.04 34.52 -11.50
C VAL A 589 1.60 34.62 -11.03
N LEU A 590 1.15 33.77 -10.10
CA LEU A 590 -0.24 33.77 -9.63
C LEU A 590 -0.68 35.09 -8.99
N MET A 591 0.22 35.81 -8.31
CA MET A 591 -0.07 37.11 -7.69
C MET A 591 -0.18 38.25 -8.69
N ASN A 592 0.53 38.17 -9.82
CA ASN A 592 0.63 39.25 -10.80
C ASN A 592 -0.32 39.08 -12.01
N LEU A 593 -1.03 37.96 -12.11
CA LEU A 593 -2.02 37.78 -13.17
C LEU A 593 -3.14 38.82 -13.08
N THR A 594 -3.42 39.47 -14.21
CA THR A 594 -4.54 40.38 -14.37
C THR A 594 -5.57 39.84 -15.36
N THR A 595 -6.77 40.38 -15.33
CA THR A 595 -7.79 40.15 -16.35
C THR A 595 -8.38 41.48 -16.79
N ASN A 596 -8.68 41.60 -18.07
CA ASN A 596 -9.45 42.71 -18.60
C ASN A 596 -10.90 42.26 -18.79
N PHE A 597 -11.74 42.55 -17.79
CA PHE A 597 -13.14 42.14 -17.80
C PHE A 597 -14.04 43.36 -17.69
N LYS A 598 -15.00 43.51 -18.61
CA LYS A 598 -15.87 44.69 -18.73
C LYS A 598 -15.07 46.01 -18.81
N ASN A 599 -14.02 46.03 -19.63
CA ASN A 599 -13.14 47.19 -19.87
C ASN A 599 -12.40 47.71 -18.62
N ARG A 600 -12.23 46.86 -17.60
CA ARG A 600 -11.44 47.18 -16.41
C ARG A 600 -10.36 46.12 -16.22
N GLN A 601 -9.10 46.56 -16.23
CA GLN A 601 -7.98 45.69 -15.85
C GLN A 601 -7.92 45.59 -14.32
N THR A 602 -7.97 44.35 -13.82
CA THR A 602 -7.90 44.05 -12.38
C THR A 602 -7.02 42.83 -12.15
N ARG A 603 -6.28 42.80 -11.03
CA ARG A 603 -5.55 41.58 -10.64
C ARG A 603 -6.54 40.49 -10.27
N LEU A 604 -6.26 39.25 -10.67
CA LEU A 604 -7.15 38.10 -10.39
C LEU A 604 -7.37 37.90 -8.89
N ILE A 605 -6.36 38.19 -8.09
CA ILE A 605 -6.42 38.14 -6.61
C ILE A 605 -7.37 39.18 -5.98
N ASP A 606 -7.73 40.23 -6.72
CA ASP A 606 -8.65 41.29 -6.28
C ASP A 606 -10.08 41.08 -6.83
N THR A 607 -10.29 40.07 -7.68
CA THR A 607 -11.61 39.74 -8.24
C THR A 607 -12.46 38.93 -7.27
N PRO A 608 -13.80 38.86 -7.42
CA PRO A 608 -14.64 37.98 -6.60
C PRO A 608 -14.30 36.48 -6.69
N ARG A 609 -13.57 36.05 -7.72
CA ARG A 609 -13.18 34.63 -7.93
C ARG A 609 -11.71 34.36 -7.57
N PHE A 610 -11.15 35.17 -6.67
CA PHE A 610 -9.75 35.10 -6.23
C PHE A 610 -9.37 33.84 -5.43
N THR A 611 -10.35 33.15 -4.81
CA THR A 611 -10.11 32.05 -3.86
C THR A 611 -9.17 30.97 -4.38
N GLY A 612 -9.29 30.57 -5.65
CA GLY A 612 -8.42 29.56 -6.25
C GLY A 612 -6.96 30.00 -6.33
N PHE A 613 -6.71 31.25 -6.73
CA PHE A 613 -5.37 31.82 -6.86
C PHE A 613 -4.74 32.06 -5.49
N LEU A 614 -5.47 32.74 -4.60
CA LEU A 614 -5.02 33.00 -3.24
C LEU A 614 -4.76 31.69 -2.47
N GLY A 615 -5.62 30.69 -2.65
CA GLY A 615 -5.48 29.41 -1.97
C GLY A 615 -4.25 28.62 -2.39
N LEU A 616 -3.88 28.66 -3.68
CA LEU A 616 -2.61 28.11 -4.14
C LEU A 616 -1.42 28.86 -3.52
N CYS A 617 -1.47 30.19 -3.44
CA CYS A 617 -0.45 30.99 -2.77
C CYS A 617 -0.32 30.67 -1.27
N ILE A 618 -1.44 30.43 -0.58
CA ILE A 618 -1.45 29.99 0.82
C ILE A 618 -0.74 28.64 0.95
N CYS A 619 -1.03 27.68 0.07
CA CYS A 619 -0.39 26.37 0.08
C CYS A 619 1.12 26.46 -0.17
N ILE A 620 1.56 27.37 -1.05
CA ILE A 620 2.98 27.63 -1.32
C ILE A 620 3.70 28.10 -0.04
N GLU A 621 3.17 29.11 0.65
CA GLU A 621 3.79 29.62 1.88
C GLU A 621 3.80 28.58 3.00
N SER A 622 2.70 27.85 3.17
CA SER A 622 2.63 26.74 4.12
C SER A 622 3.60 25.60 3.80
N ALA A 623 3.82 25.29 2.52
CA ALA A 623 4.79 24.28 2.08
C ALA A 623 6.23 24.69 2.42
N LYS A 624 6.59 25.97 2.19
CA LYS A 624 7.90 26.52 2.58
C LYS A 624 8.10 26.49 4.09
N PHE A 625 7.07 26.86 4.86
CA PHE A 625 7.12 26.78 6.31
C PHE A 625 7.38 25.35 6.79
N LEU A 626 6.62 24.36 6.29
CA LEU A 626 6.81 22.96 6.69
C LEU A 626 8.19 22.43 6.33
N PHE A 627 8.74 22.85 5.18
CA PHE A 627 10.12 22.52 4.82
C PHE A 627 11.11 23.01 5.88
N ASN A 628 11.02 24.28 6.27
CA ASN A 628 11.89 24.86 7.28
C ASN A 628 11.69 24.18 8.65
N ASP A 629 10.45 23.96 9.07
CA ASP A 629 10.15 23.40 10.39
C ASP A 629 10.52 21.92 10.52
N LEU A 630 10.35 21.11 9.46
CA LEU A 630 10.49 19.66 9.53
C LEU A 630 11.78 19.13 8.88
N ILE A 631 12.18 19.65 7.71
CA ILE A 631 13.36 19.15 6.99
C ILE A 631 14.62 19.86 7.47
N LYS A 632 14.63 21.20 7.47
CA LYS A 632 15.82 21.99 7.85
C LYS A 632 16.23 21.74 9.30
N ASN A 633 15.24 21.59 10.20
CA ASN A 633 15.46 21.22 11.60
C ASN A 633 15.68 19.71 11.83
N GLN A 634 15.89 18.92 10.77
CA GLN A 634 16.15 17.47 10.80
C GLN A 634 15.13 16.64 11.59
N ARG A 635 13.87 17.09 11.68
CA ARG A 635 12.80 16.36 12.34
C ARG A 635 12.23 15.24 11.46
N CYS A 636 12.31 15.43 10.14
CA CYS A 636 11.78 14.51 9.13
C CYS A 636 12.73 14.38 7.94
N PRO A 637 12.84 13.20 7.30
CA PRO A 637 13.69 13.02 6.12
C PRO A 637 13.07 13.56 4.83
N TYR A 638 11.74 13.59 4.75
CA TYR A 638 10.99 14.08 3.60
C TYR A 638 9.56 14.48 3.99
N ILE A 639 8.89 15.28 3.14
CA ILE A 639 7.48 15.65 3.23
C ILE A 639 6.78 15.19 1.95
N SER A 640 5.68 14.44 2.10
CA SER A 640 4.78 14.09 0.99
C SER A 640 3.52 14.92 1.12
N PHE A 641 3.31 15.88 0.21
CA PHE A 641 2.15 16.78 0.29
C PHE A 641 0.81 16.05 0.03
N HIS A 642 0.82 14.90 -0.64
CA HIS A 642 -0.35 14.02 -0.69
C HIS A 642 -0.85 13.61 0.72
N ARG A 643 0.01 13.56 1.75
CA ARG A 643 -0.42 13.25 3.14
C ARG A 643 -1.16 14.39 3.83
N ILE A 644 -1.06 15.58 3.25
CA ILE A 644 -1.70 16.81 3.73
C ILE A 644 -2.95 17.11 2.87
N SER A 645 -3.23 16.32 1.83
CA SER A 645 -4.39 16.50 0.95
C SER A 645 -5.73 16.12 1.60
N GLN A 646 -6.82 16.79 1.18
CA GLN A 646 -8.20 16.40 1.51
C GLN A 646 -8.63 15.07 0.87
N ASP A 647 -7.88 14.52 -0.09
CA ASP A 647 -8.18 13.21 -0.70
C ASP A 647 -8.42 12.13 0.37
N HIS A 648 -7.69 12.20 1.49
CA HIS A 648 -7.83 11.23 2.57
C HIS A 648 -9.22 11.18 3.20
N ILE A 649 -9.88 12.34 3.36
CA ILE A 649 -11.22 12.43 3.90
C ILE A 649 -12.28 12.18 2.81
N GLU A 650 -12.03 12.61 1.57
CA GLU A 650 -12.91 12.27 0.45
C GLU A 650 -13.00 10.74 0.25
N LEU A 651 -11.87 10.05 0.35
CA LEU A 651 -11.81 8.59 0.29
C LEU A 651 -12.55 7.93 1.47
N PHE A 652 -12.51 8.56 2.65
CA PHE A 652 -13.31 8.14 3.79
C PHE A 652 -14.81 8.29 3.51
N PHE A 653 -15.25 9.44 2.96
CA PHE A 653 -16.64 9.65 2.55
C PHE A 653 -17.09 8.70 1.43
N CYS A 654 -16.25 8.46 0.42
CA CYS A 654 -16.53 7.45 -0.61
C CYS A 654 -16.77 6.07 0.01
N ASN A 655 -15.96 5.70 1.01
CA ASN A 655 -16.14 4.45 1.72
C ASN A 655 -17.44 4.44 2.55
N MET A 656 -17.76 5.53 3.26
CA MET A 656 -19.04 5.70 3.97
C MET A 656 -20.24 5.50 3.02
N ARG A 657 -20.23 6.17 1.86
CA ARG A 657 -21.28 6.04 0.84
C ARG A 657 -21.39 4.62 0.29
N SER A 658 -20.25 3.95 0.06
CA SER A 658 -20.23 2.58 -0.50
C SER A 658 -20.88 1.54 0.40
N HIS A 659 -20.87 1.76 1.73
CA HIS A 659 -21.49 0.85 2.69
C HIS A 659 -23.02 0.85 2.64
N GLY A 660 -23.63 1.92 2.11
CA GLY A 660 -25.07 1.98 1.86
C GLY A 660 -25.51 1.24 0.59
N GLY A 661 -24.57 0.69 -0.19
CA GLY A 661 -24.84 -0.07 -1.41
C GLY A 661 -25.48 0.81 -2.49
N ALA A 662 -26.76 0.57 -2.78
CA ALA A 662 -27.50 1.38 -3.74
C ALA A 662 -27.88 2.76 -3.19
N ASN A 663 -28.03 2.89 -1.86
CA ASN A 663 -28.23 4.17 -1.20
C ASN A 663 -26.85 4.80 -0.89
N ASN A 664 -26.49 5.84 -1.62
CA ASN A 664 -25.20 6.54 -1.47
C ASN A 664 -25.31 7.83 -0.65
N ASN A 665 -26.49 8.13 -0.08
CA ASN A 665 -26.71 9.25 0.81
C ASN A 665 -27.25 8.70 2.16
N PRO A 666 -26.39 8.40 3.13
CA PRO A 666 -26.82 7.75 4.37
C PRO A 666 -27.66 8.68 5.24
N THR A 667 -28.65 8.12 5.95
CA THR A 667 -29.33 8.83 7.05
C THR A 667 -28.38 8.98 8.24
N PRO A 668 -28.62 9.92 9.18
CA PRO A 668 -27.77 10.13 10.36
C PRO A 668 -27.54 8.84 11.16
N LYS A 669 -28.59 8.05 11.38
CA LYS A 669 -28.51 6.74 12.03
C LYS A 669 -27.67 5.73 11.27
N GLN A 670 -27.77 5.70 9.94
CA GLN A 670 -26.92 4.85 9.09
C GLN A 670 -25.47 5.31 9.17
N PHE A 671 -25.22 6.63 9.13
CA PHE A 671 -23.90 7.22 9.28
C PHE A 671 -23.23 6.76 10.58
N CYS A 672 -23.89 6.92 11.74
CA CYS A 672 -23.36 6.44 13.03
C CYS A 672 -23.01 4.94 13.00
N GLY A 673 -23.91 4.14 12.40
CA GLY A 673 -23.71 2.69 12.27
C GLY A 673 -22.54 2.30 11.38
N ILE A 674 -22.29 3.03 10.29
CA ILE A 674 -21.16 2.80 9.37
C ILE A 674 -19.86 3.31 10.01
N TYR A 675 -19.86 4.49 10.60
CA TYR A 675 -18.72 5.07 11.33
C TYR A 675 -18.19 4.10 12.39
N ARG A 676 -19.08 3.57 13.24
CA ARG A 676 -18.73 2.56 14.26
C ARG A 676 -18.12 1.30 13.67
N LYS A 677 -18.64 0.82 12.53
CA LYS A 677 -18.06 -0.34 11.84
C LYS A 677 -16.64 -0.04 11.34
N MET A 678 -16.41 1.15 10.82
CA MET A 678 -15.09 1.56 10.32
C MET A 678 -14.06 1.62 11.44
N LEU A 679 -14.38 2.22 12.59
CA LEU A 679 -13.48 2.27 13.75
C LEU A 679 -12.98 0.87 14.19
N VAL A 680 -13.90 -0.09 14.33
CA VAL A 680 -13.55 -1.48 14.66
C VAL A 680 -12.57 -2.09 13.64
N HIS A 681 -12.72 -1.77 12.36
CA HIS A 681 -11.86 -2.34 11.32
C HIS A 681 -10.47 -1.73 11.25
N MET A 682 -10.31 -0.54 11.82
CA MET A 682 -9.03 0.15 11.91
C MET A 682 -8.17 -0.45 13.03
N GLU A 683 -8.77 -0.80 14.18
CA GLU A 683 -8.09 -1.56 15.24
C GLU A 683 -7.60 -2.94 14.76
N LEU A 684 -8.35 -3.61 13.89
CA LEU A 684 -8.04 -4.98 13.46
C LEU A 684 -6.78 -5.09 12.58
N GLN A 685 -6.20 -3.98 12.12
CA GLN A 685 -5.00 -3.98 11.28
C GLN A 685 -3.68 -3.93 12.07
N GLU A 686 -3.69 -3.66 13.37
CA GLU A 686 -2.48 -3.73 14.21
C GLU A 686 -2.74 -4.40 15.57
N ILE A 687 -2.81 -5.74 15.59
CA ILE A 687 -2.16 -6.60 16.61
C ILE A 687 -1.82 -7.92 15.90
N ASN A 688 -0.58 -8.07 15.44
CA ASN A 688 0.15 -9.33 15.47
C ASN A 688 1.64 -9.05 15.25
N THR A 689 2.39 -9.18 16.33
CA THR A 689 3.82 -9.40 16.31
C THR A 689 4.16 -10.62 15.44
N GLY A 690 5.08 -10.44 14.48
CA GLY A 690 5.83 -11.55 13.88
C GLY A 690 5.65 -11.79 12.38
N ASN A 691 6.62 -11.29 11.60
CA ASN A 691 7.16 -11.91 10.38
C ASN A 691 6.16 -12.52 9.38
N CYS A 692 5.51 -11.67 8.57
CA CYS A 692 5.12 -11.95 7.18
C CYS A 692 4.65 -10.62 6.54
N ILE A 693 5.51 -10.00 5.74
CA ILE A 693 5.08 -9.01 4.74
C ILE A 693 4.66 -9.80 3.51
N THR A 694 3.41 -9.65 3.07
CA THR A 694 2.99 -9.21 1.72
C THR A 694 1.47 -9.31 1.62
N LEU A 695 0.82 -8.16 1.44
CA LEU A 695 -0.26 -7.89 0.48
C LEU A 695 -0.55 -6.38 0.54
N GLU A 696 0.28 -5.62 -0.20
CA GLU A 696 -0.06 -4.44 -1.02
C GLU A 696 -1.55 -4.04 -1.01
N GLN A 697 -2.03 -2.82 -0.72
CA GLN A 697 -1.51 -1.46 -0.58
C GLN A 697 -2.56 -0.67 0.24
N ILE A 698 -2.11 0.15 1.21
CA ILE A 698 -2.87 1.20 1.95
C ILE A 698 -4.14 0.75 2.72
N ALA A 699 -4.10 0.92 4.04
CA ALA A 699 -5.23 0.82 4.94
C ALA A 699 -6.28 1.91 4.65
N ILE A 700 -7.54 1.47 4.50
CA ILE A 700 -8.74 2.20 4.10
C ILE A 700 -8.74 2.61 2.62
N LEU A 701 -8.98 1.62 1.76
CA LEU A 701 -9.88 1.64 0.60
C LEU A 701 -10.06 0.21 0.05
N ASN A 702 -11.30 -0.24 -0.10
CA ASN A 702 -11.64 -1.23 -1.12
C ASN A 702 -12.83 -0.68 -1.89
N CYS A 703 -12.54 0.01 -2.99
CA CYS A 703 -13.47 0.15 -4.10
C CYS A 703 -12.77 -0.42 -5.33
N SER A 704 -12.73 -1.74 -5.43
CA SER A 704 -12.56 -2.40 -6.71
C SER A 704 -13.83 -3.19 -6.98
N SER A 705 -14.63 -2.59 -7.84
CA SER A 705 -15.54 -3.29 -8.75
C SER A 705 -15.07 -4.69 -9.06
N ALA A 706 -16.00 -5.64 -8.99
CA ALA A 706 -15.87 -6.98 -9.52
C ALA A 706 -15.69 -6.93 -11.05
N ILE A 707 -14.49 -6.62 -11.53
CA ILE A 707 -13.94 -7.00 -12.85
C ILE A 707 -12.41 -7.05 -12.68
N LYS A 708 -11.90 -8.15 -12.10
CA LYS A 708 -10.51 -8.63 -12.26
C LYS A 708 -10.31 -10.08 -11.77
N ARG A 709 -11.37 -10.88 -11.83
CA ARG A 709 -11.33 -12.35 -11.69
C ARG A 709 -12.33 -13.02 -12.63
N ILE A 710 -12.25 -12.73 -13.93
CA ILE A 710 -12.76 -13.62 -14.99
C ILE A 710 -11.77 -13.67 -16.18
N ASN A 711 -10.58 -13.04 -16.12
CA ASN A 711 -9.56 -13.17 -17.19
C ASN A 711 -8.40 -14.07 -16.77
N MET A 712 -8.69 -15.14 -16.03
CA MET A 712 -7.66 -16.10 -15.63
C MET A 712 -8.08 -17.57 -15.81
N THR A 713 -9.06 -17.82 -16.66
CA THR A 713 -9.46 -19.18 -17.07
C THR A 713 -10.14 -19.12 -18.43
N THR A 714 -9.35 -19.12 -19.51
CA THR A 714 -9.61 -19.84 -20.77
C THR A 714 -8.50 -19.53 -21.77
N GLU A 715 -7.59 -20.49 -21.95
CA GLU A 715 -6.80 -20.64 -23.17
C GLU A 715 -7.53 -21.61 -24.10
N ARG A 716 -7.40 -21.33 -25.40
CA ARG A 716 -7.54 -22.19 -26.59
C ARG A 716 -8.92 -22.49 -27.19
N GLY A 717 -8.90 -22.39 -28.52
CA GLY A 717 -9.91 -22.83 -29.49
C GLY A 717 -9.63 -22.21 -30.85
N GLU A 718 -8.66 -22.75 -31.61
CA GLU A 718 -8.58 -22.63 -33.07
C GLU A 718 -9.81 -23.30 -33.71
N THR A 719 -10.38 -22.75 -34.80
CA THR A 719 -10.46 -23.37 -36.14
C THR A 719 -11.39 -22.61 -37.10
N CYS A 720 -10.93 -22.57 -38.36
CA CYS A 720 -11.61 -22.56 -39.68
C CYS A 720 -12.52 -21.42 -40.16
N GLU A 721 -11.98 -20.74 -41.17
CA GLU A 721 -12.49 -20.55 -42.56
C GLU A 721 -13.97 -20.27 -42.80
N THR A 722 -14.21 -19.12 -43.44
CA THR A 722 -14.93 -19.05 -44.73
C THR A 722 -14.35 -17.89 -45.54
N GLU A 723 -13.98 -18.19 -46.79
CA GLU A 723 -13.62 -17.24 -47.85
C GLU A 723 -14.81 -16.33 -48.19
N GLU A 724 -14.53 -15.08 -48.55
CA GLU A 724 -15.28 -14.37 -49.59
C GLU A 724 -14.49 -13.19 -50.16
N CYS A 725 -14.79 -12.91 -51.43
CA CYS A 725 -14.01 -12.31 -52.50
C CYS A 725 -13.60 -10.83 -52.30
N PHE A 726 -12.43 -10.45 -52.86
CA PHE A 726 -11.89 -9.10 -52.87
C PHE A 726 -12.33 -8.31 -54.12
N ASP A 727 -12.91 -7.13 -53.93
CA ASP A 727 -12.91 -6.08 -54.95
C ASP A 727 -11.68 -5.17 -54.74
N GLU A 728 -10.81 -5.13 -55.75
CA GLU A 728 -9.68 -4.20 -55.84
C GLU A 728 -10.19 -2.77 -56.04
N THR A 729 -10.22 -2.01 -54.95
CA THR A 729 -10.37 -0.55 -55.03
C THR A 729 -8.99 0.10 -54.92
N PHE A 730 -8.58 0.76 -55.99
CA PHE A 730 -7.44 1.66 -56.00
C PHE A 730 -7.60 2.69 -54.87
N ILE A 731 -6.70 2.67 -53.90
CA ILE A 731 -6.69 3.62 -52.79
C ILE A 731 -6.09 4.93 -53.31
N ASP A 732 -6.96 5.87 -53.68
CA ASP A 732 -6.55 7.26 -53.82
C ASP A 732 -5.91 7.73 -52.51
N SER A 733 -4.63 8.09 -52.60
CA SER A 733 -3.83 8.51 -51.45
C SER A 733 -4.33 9.87 -50.96
N LEU A 734 -5.25 9.88 -50.00
CA LEU A 734 -5.61 11.11 -49.33
C LEU A 734 -4.37 11.69 -48.62
N PRO A 735 -4.03 12.98 -48.87
CA PRO A 735 -2.92 13.63 -48.19
C PRO A 735 -3.23 13.76 -46.70
N LEU A 736 -2.28 13.33 -45.86
CA LEU A 736 -2.33 13.53 -44.41
C LEU A 736 -1.74 14.90 -44.08
N SER A 737 -2.32 15.62 -43.12
CA SER A 737 -1.73 16.87 -42.64
C SER A 737 -0.47 16.58 -41.82
N GLN A 738 0.44 17.56 -41.76
CA GLN A 738 1.66 17.48 -40.95
C GLN A 738 1.38 17.21 -39.46
N PHE A 739 0.23 17.70 -38.96
CA PHE A 739 -0.27 17.41 -37.62
C PHE A 739 -0.60 15.92 -37.44
N SER A 740 -1.36 15.35 -38.37
CA SER A 740 -1.70 13.92 -38.38
C SER A 740 -0.45 13.04 -38.47
N GLU A 741 0.49 13.38 -39.35
CA GLU A 741 1.74 12.62 -39.53
C GLU A 741 2.60 12.59 -38.25
N SER A 742 2.73 13.73 -37.57
CA SER A 742 3.46 13.82 -36.30
C SER A 742 2.85 12.97 -35.19
N ILE A 743 1.52 12.85 -35.17
CA ILE A 743 0.82 12.00 -34.18
C ILE A 743 0.94 10.53 -34.55
N ILE A 744 0.90 10.18 -35.84
CA ILE A 744 1.14 8.81 -36.30
C ILE A 744 2.53 8.34 -35.88
N GLU A 745 3.56 9.19 -36.02
CA GLU A 745 4.92 8.89 -35.52
C GLU A 745 4.92 8.66 -34.00
N TYR A 746 4.22 9.49 -33.24
CA TYR A 746 4.07 9.31 -31.79
C TYR A 746 3.36 7.99 -31.42
N VAL A 747 2.29 7.63 -32.14
CA VAL A 747 1.58 6.35 -31.92
C VAL A 747 2.45 5.17 -32.34
N ALA A 748 3.24 5.29 -33.41
CA ALA A 748 4.21 4.30 -33.84
C ALA A 748 5.25 4.02 -32.74
N GLY A 749 5.76 5.04 -32.05
CA GLY A 749 6.62 4.86 -30.87
C GLY A 749 5.95 4.03 -29.76
N ALA A 750 4.65 4.22 -29.53
CA ALA A 750 3.88 3.42 -28.57
C ALA A 750 3.66 1.97 -29.04
N VAL A 751 3.48 1.74 -30.34
CA VAL A 751 3.43 0.40 -30.95
C VAL A 751 4.75 -0.33 -30.73
N VAL A 752 5.87 0.33 -31.03
CA VAL A 752 7.23 -0.20 -30.82
C VAL A 752 7.45 -0.57 -29.35
N HIS A 753 7.10 0.33 -28.42
CA HIS A 753 7.23 0.07 -26.99
C HIS A 753 6.40 -1.14 -26.50
N TYR A 754 5.27 -1.42 -27.14
CA TYR A 754 4.47 -2.62 -26.86
C TYR A 754 5.10 -3.88 -27.47
N LEU A 755 5.56 -3.81 -28.72
CA LEU A 755 6.12 -4.95 -29.44
C LEU A 755 7.45 -5.42 -28.85
N ILE A 756 8.33 -4.52 -28.40
CA ILE A 756 9.62 -4.87 -27.76
C ILE A 756 9.43 -5.74 -26.52
N LYS A 757 8.33 -5.55 -25.77
CA LYS A 757 8.03 -6.36 -24.58
C LYS A 757 7.54 -7.77 -24.91
N LYS A 758 7.12 -8.01 -26.15
CA LYS A 758 6.50 -9.26 -26.61
C LYS A 758 7.41 -10.06 -27.55
N ILE A 759 8.12 -9.38 -28.44
CA ILE A 759 9.03 -9.99 -29.42
C ILE A 759 10.31 -10.41 -28.71
N LYS A 760 10.72 -11.66 -28.89
CA LYS A 760 11.95 -12.22 -28.30
C LYS A 760 13.16 -12.14 -29.23
N CYS A 761 12.94 -11.96 -30.53
CA CYS A 761 14.03 -11.86 -31.51
C CYS A 761 14.73 -10.50 -31.43
N ASN A 762 16.02 -10.50 -31.10
CA ASN A 762 16.82 -9.27 -30.97
C ASN A 762 17.00 -8.53 -32.31
N LYS A 763 17.10 -9.25 -33.46
CA LYS A 763 17.23 -8.62 -34.78
C LYS A 763 15.95 -7.84 -35.13
N CYS A 764 14.78 -8.44 -34.94
CA CYS A 764 13.48 -7.78 -35.14
C CYS A 764 13.27 -6.60 -34.19
N VAL A 765 13.69 -6.72 -32.92
CA VAL A 765 13.61 -5.63 -31.93
C VAL A 765 14.45 -4.43 -32.35
N LYS A 766 15.67 -4.65 -32.88
CA LYS A 766 16.53 -3.55 -33.37
C LYS A 766 15.91 -2.85 -34.57
N ALA A 767 15.33 -3.59 -35.52
CA ALA A 767 14.71 -3.03 -36.72
C ALA A 767 13.48 -2.13 -36.44
N LEU A 768 12.89 -2.21 -35.24
CA LEU A 768 11.75 -1.39 -34.83
C LEU A 768 12.16 -0.01 -34.28
N ILE A 769 13.41 0.16 -33.84
CA ILE A 769 13.87 1.34 -33.09
C ILE A 769 14.78 2.18 -33.97
N SER A 770 14.60 3.50 -33.95
CA SER A 770 15.59 4.46 -34.45
C SER A 770 16.48 4.96 -33.31
N LEU A 771 17.78 5.11 -33.57
CA LEU A 771 18.70 5.79 -32.66
C LEU A 771 18.71 7.32 -32.88
N ASP A 772 18.17 7.79 -34.00
CA ASP A 772 18.14 9.21 -34.34
C ASP A 772 17.01 9.92 -33.59
N GLU A 773 17.38 10.77 -32.63
CA GLU A 773 16.47 11.66 -31.94
C GLU A 773 16.05 12.82 -32.86
N LYS A 774 14.89 12.68 -33.51
CA LYS A 774 14.28 13.79 -34.27
C LYS A 774 13.81 14.88 -33.30
N LYS A 775 14.62 15.93 -33.13
CA LYS A 775 14.34 17.09 -32.26
C LYS A 775 13.00 17.78 -32.56
N ASN A 776 12.51 17.69 -33.80
CA ASN A 776 11.25 18.27 -34.24
C ASN A 776 10.04 17.30 -34.10
N SER A 777 10.19 16.14 -33.49
CA SER A 777 9.09 15.19 -33.32
C SER A 777 8.27 15.48 -32.05
N LEU A 778 6.98 15.12 -32.08
CA LEU A 778 6.14 15.16 -30.87
C LEU A 778 6.65 14.22 -29.78
N ILE A 779 7.36 13.15 -30.15
CA ILE A 779 8.01 12.22 -29.21
C ILE A 779 9.06 12.97 -28.40
N TYR A 780 9.96 13.68 -29.07
CA TYR A 780 11.02 14.46 -28.42
C TYR A 780 10.44 15.54 -27.50
N ALA A 781 9.46 16.31 -27.99
CA ALA A 781 8.81 17.36 -27.19
C ALA A 781 8.12 16.83 -25.91
N ARG A 782 7.64 15.58 -25.93
CA ARG A 782 6.95 14.95 -24.79
C ARG A 782 7.82 14.07 -23.91
N ASP A 783 9.03 13.75 -24.35
CA ASP A 783 9.84 12.79 -23.64
C ASP A 783 10.27 13.32 -22.26
N ALA A 784 10.35 12.39 -21.32
CA ALA A 784 10.82 12.61 -19.97
C ALA A 784 11.80 11.49 -19.56
N GLY A 785 12.46 10.85 -20.54
CA GLY A 785 13.44 9.77 -20.35
C GLY A 785 12.87 8.36 -20.50
N GLY A 786 11.84 8.15 -21.34
CA GLY A 786 11.23 6.81 -21.46
C GLY A 786 10.43 6.50 -22.73
N LEU A 787 10.29 7.46 -23.65
CA LEU A 787 9.71 7.22 -24.97
C LEU A 787 10.75 6.63 -25.93
N LEU A 788 10.28 5.88 -26.92
CA LEU A 788 11.12 5.26 -27.94
C LEU A 788 10.78 5.85 -29.31
N PHE A 789 11.81 6.07 -30.12
CA PHE A 789 11.68 6.55 -31.49
C PHE A 789 11.48 5.34 -32.43
N PRO A 790 10.38 5.30 -33.19
CA PRO A 790 10.17 4.23 -34.17
C PRO A 790 11.14 4.37 -35.35
N SER A 791 11.48 3.26 -35.99
CA SER A 791 12.22 3.29 -37.25
C SER A 791 11.38 3.88 -38.38
N ASN A 792 12.03 4.42 -39.41
CA ASN A 792 11.35 5.06 -40.54
C ASN A 792 10.34 4.12 -41.22
N MET A 793 10.66 2.82 -41.28
CA MET A 793 9.78 1.81 -41.86
C MET A 793 8.51 1.61 -41.00
N VAL A 794 8.63 1.57 -39.67
CA VAL A 794 7.47 1.47 -38.77
C VAL A 794 6.54 2.67 -38.96
N THR A 795 7.10 3.89 -39.04
CA THR A 795 6.32 5.10 -39.29
C THR A 795 5.61 5.04 -40.65
N LYS A 796 6.28 4.52 -41.69
CA LYS A 796 5.69 4.33 -43.03
C LYS A 796 4.52 3.33 -42.99
N ILE A 797 4.68 2.20 -42.30
CA ILE A 797 3.63 1.19 -42.11
C ILE A 797 2.41 1.80 -41.42
N CYS A 798 2.62 2.53 -40.31
CA CYS A 798 1.52 3.18 -39.58
C CYS A 798 0.83 4.26 -40.43
N ARG A 799 1.59 5.04 -41.21
CA ARG A 799 1.04 6.06 -42.14
C ARG A 799 0.12 5.42 -43.17
N ARG A 800 0.58 4.33 -43.79
CA ARG A 800 -0.20 3.61 -44.81
C ARG A 800 -1.45 2.94 -44.22
N SER A 801 -1.31 2.37 -43.03
CA SER A 801 -2.44 1.82 -42.26
C SER A 801 -3.51 2.90 -41.99
N GLU A 802 -3.11 4.12 -41.62
CA GLU A 802 -4.06 5.21 -41.40
C GLU A 802 -4.76 5.67 -42.69
N GLN A 803 -4.03 5.73 -43.81
CA GLN A 803 -4.62 6.07 -45.11
C GLN A 803 -5.73 5.07 -45.48
N VAL A 804 -5.47 3.77 -45.33
CA VAL A 804 -6.45 2.71 -45.57
C VAL A 804 -7.71 2.91 -44.70
N ILE A 805 -7.53 3.19 -43.40
CA ILE A 805 -8.65 3.44 -42.48
C ILE A 805 -9.42 4.69 -42.91
N ARG A 806 -8.75 5.79 -43.26
CA ARG A 806 -9.40 7.05 -43.65
C ARG A 806 -10.14 6.95 -44.97
N SER A 807 -9.54 6.33 -45.99
CA SER A 807 -10.19 6.09 -47.28
C SER A 807 -11.45 5.26 -47.09
N SER A 808 -11.40 4.24 -46.22
CA SER A 808 -12.57 3.43 -45.88
C SER A 808 -13.64 4.18 -45.08
N ILE A 809 -13.29 5.20 -44.29
CA ILE A 809 -14.28 6.08 -43.62
C ILE A 809 -15.00 6.94 -44.65
N ASN A 810 -14.26 7.47 -45.62
CA ASN A 810 -14.76 8.41 -46.62
C ASN A 810 -15.65 7.71 -47.67
N SER A 811 -15.26 6.51 -48.13
CA SER A 811 -16.02 5.73 -49.12
C SER A 811 -17.37 5.25 -48.59
N ASN A 812 -17.49 5.04 -47.28
CA ASN A 812 -18.64 4.40 -46.64
C ASN A 812 -19.73 5.38 -46.16
N GLN A 813 -19.72 6.64 -46.60
CA GLN A 813 -20.70 7.70 -46.25
C GLN A 813 -21.06 7.76 -44.74
N GLY A 814 -20.08 7.51 -43.86
CA GLY A 814 -20.30 7.61 -42.41
C GLY A 814 -20.91 6.38 -41.72
N SER A 815 -20.97 5.21 -42.38
CA SER A 815 -21.30 3.96 -41.67
C SER A 815 -20.26 3.62 -40.58
N GLN A 816 -20.74 3.07 -39.46
CA GLN A 816 -19.89 2.78 -38.30
C GLN A 816 -18.85 1.72 -38.61
N ILE A 817 -17.59 2.03 -38.34
CA ILE A 817 -16.48 1.07 -38.38
C ILE A 817 -16.54 0.20 -37.12
N TYR A 818 -16.46 -1.11 -37.31
CA TYR A 818 -16.48 -2.10 -36.24
C TYR A 818 -15.14 -2.80 -36.11
N TYR A 819 -14.91 -3.41 -34.94
CA TYR A 819 -13.70 -4.19 -34.70
C TYR A 819 -13.55 -5.39 -35.67
N LYS A 820 -14.67 -5.91 -36.21
CA LYS A 820 -14.68 -6.97 -37.24
C LYS A 820 -13.97 -6.55 -38.54
N ASP A 821 -13.85 -5.26 -38.83
CA ASP A 821 -13.21 -4.75 -40.05
C ASP A 821 -11.67 -4.81 -39.97
N LYS A 822 -11.10 -5.23 -38.82
CA LYS A 822 -9.66 -5.33 -38.59
C LYS A 822 -8.94 -6.12 -39.68
N PHE A 823 -9.43 -7.32 -39.99
CA PHE A 823 -8.75 -8.20 -40.96
C PHE A 823 -8.68 -7.55 -42.33
N ARG A 824 -9.79 -6.94 -42.78
CA ARG A 824 -9.85 -6.18 -44.04
C ARG A 824 -8.79 -5.07 -44.09
N PHE A 825 -8.66 -4.27 -43.03
CA PHE A 825 -7.68 -3.18 -43.00
C PHE A 825 -6.23 -3.68 -42.99
N VAL A 826 -5.94 -4.78 -42.27
CA VAL A 826 -4.59 -5.38 -42.29
C VAL A 826 -4.25 -5.85 -43.70
N THR A 827 -5.17 -6.56 -44.35
CA THR A 827 -4.92 -7.09 -45.71
C THR A 827 -4.77 -5.97 -46.73
N GLN A 828 -5.65 -4.97 -46.73
CA GLN A 828 -5.55 -3.79 -47.61
C GLN A 828 -4.26 -2.98 -47.37
N THR A 829 -3.78 -2.91 -46.12
CA THR A 829 -2.51 -2.26 -45.83
C THR A 829 -1.35 -3.09 -46.37
N LEU A 830 -1.38 -4.41 -46.19
CA LEU A 830 -0.33 -5.30 -46.66
C LEU A 830 -0.23 -5.32 -48.19
N THR A 831 -1.36 -5.36 -48.91
CA THR A 831 -1.39 -5.30 -50.39
C THR A 831 -0.78 -4.00 -50.91
N SER A 832 -0.91 -2.89 -50.17
CA SER A 832 -0.32 -1.62 -50.57
C SER A 832 1.21 -1.57 -50.54
N PHE A 833 1.87 -2.59 -49.97
CA PHE A 833 3.33 -2.72 -49.91
C PHE A 833 3.88 -3.82 -50.83
N VAL A 834 3.06 -4.45 -51.68
CA VAL A 834 3.48 -5.59 -52.54
C VAL A 834 4.69 -5.27 -53.44
N ASN A 835 4.87 -4.00 -53.82
CA ASN A 835 5.96 -3.54 -54.67
C ASN A 835 7.11 -2.83 -53.91
N GLU A 836 7.11 -2.85 -52.57
CA GLU A 836 8.12 -2.18 -51.75
C GLU A 836 8.78 -3.16 -50.75
N ASP A 837 10.09 -3.04 -50.56
CA ASP A 837 10.81 -3.82 -49.55
C ASP A 837 10.49 -3.33 -48.13
N ILE A 838 9.76 -4.14 -47.35
CA ILE A 838 9.48 -3.87 -45.94
C ILE A 838 10.67 -4.34 -45.09
N PHE A 839 11.23 -3.45 -44.25
CA PHE A 839 12.41 -3.70 -43.40
C PHE A 839 13.65 -4.23 -44.16
N PRO A 840 14.26 -3.43 -45.07
CA PRO A 840 15.40 -3.86 -45.87
C PRO A 840 16.61 -4.31 -45.02
N GLU A 841 16.79 -3.74 -43.83
CA GLU A 841 17.89 -4.07 -42.89
C GLU A 841 17.89 -5.52 -42.39
N ILE A 842 16.74 -6.21 -42.47
CA ILE A 842 16.58 -7.60 -42.03
C ILE A 842 16.08 -8.52 -43.15
N LYS A 843 16.25 -8.12 -44.43
CA LYS A 843 15.79 -8.92 -45.58
C LYS A 843 16.33 -10.35 -45.56
N ASN A 844 17.60 -10.52 -45.18
CA ASN A 844 18.23 -11.85 -45.06
C ASN A 844 17.72 -12.66 -43.85
N HIS A 845 17.13 -12.00 -42.85
CA HIS A 845 16.55 -12.66 -41.66
C HIS A 845 15.28 -13.45 -42.00
N GLN A 846 14.67 -13.21 -43.17
CA GLN A 846 13.56 -14.00 -43.71
C GLN A 846 13.94 -15.48 -43.93
N PHE A 847 15.22 -15.77 -44.16
CA PHE A 847 15.72 -17.13 -44.46
C PHE A 847 16.34 -17.82 -43.25
N ASP A 848 16.43 -17.15 -42.10
CA ASP A 848 17.05 -17.72 -40.88
C ASP A 848 16.19 -18.83 -40.23
N HIS A 849 14.92 -18.97 -40.60
CA HIS A 849 13.99 -19.98 -40.07
C HIS A 849 13.09 -20.56 -41.17
N GLU A 850 13.07 -21.90 -41.30
CA GLU A 850 12.38 -22.63 -42.39
C GLU A 850 10.85 -22.46 -42.43
N SER A 851 10.21 -22.03 -41.33
CA SER A 851 8.74 -22.04 -41.19
C SER A 851 8.08 -20.67 -40.96
N SER A 852 8.83 -19.57 -40.87
CA SER A 852 8.26 -18.26 -40.52
C SER A 852 9.00 -17.11 -41.17
N ASN A 853 8.28 -16.34 -41.99
CA ASN A 853 8.79 -15.10 -42.57
C ASN A 853 8.74 -13.98 -41.52
N HIS A 854 9.81 -13.87 -40.74
CA HIS A 854 9.94 -12.89 -39.66
C HIS A 854 9.71 -11.44 -40.10
N VAL A 855 10.02 -11.09 -41.35
CA VAL A 855 9.83 -9.74 -41.89
C VAL A 855 8.34 -9.43 -42.07
N ILE A 856 7.61 -10.35 -42.69
CA ILE A 856 6.15 -10.22 -42.90
C ILE A 856 5.41 -10.29 -41.55
N ASP A 857 5.80 -11.20 -40.66
CA ASP A 857 5.19 -11.34 -39.34
C ASP A 857 5.42 -10.10 -38.47
N LEU A 858 6.60 -9.48 -38.57
CA LEU A 858 6.90 -8.21 -37.91
C LEU A 858 6.04 -7.08 -38.47
N ALA A 859 5.92 -6.97 -39.80
CA ALA A 859 5.10 -5.97 -40.46
C ALA A 859 3.61 -6.12 -40.09
N LYS A 860 3.06 -7.35 -40.15
CA LYS A 860 1.70 -7.66 -39.71
C LYS A 860 1.48 -7.30 -38.24
N SER A 861 2.44 -7.63 -37.37
CA SER A 861 2.37 -7.29 -35.94
C SER A 861 2.29 -5.77 -35.69
N VAL A 862 3.03 -4.97 -36.46
CA VAL A 862 2.97 -3.50 -36.42
C VAL A 862 1.61 -3.00 -36.91
N MET A 863 1.14 -3.48 -38.06
CA MET A 863 -0.14 -3.09 -38.67
C MET A 863 -1.31 -3.43 -37.74
N GLU A 864 -1.41 -4.68 -37.29
CA GLU A 864 -2.47 -5.14 -36.38
C GLU A 864 -2.52 -4.29 -35.12
N LYS A 865 -1.35 -4.01 -34.53
CA LYS A 865 -1.31 -3.27 -33.28
C LYS A 865 -1.73 -1.81 -33.47
N TYR A 866 -1.31 -1.18 -34.57
CA TYR A 866 -1.71 0.18 -34.90
C TYR A 866 -3.22 0.25 -35.17
N ILE A 867 -3.75 -0.65 -36.00
CA ILE A 867 -5.17 -0.74 -36.34
C ILE A 867 -6.01 -0.99 -35.08
N ASP A 868 -5.60 -1.88 -34.18
CA ASP A 868 -6.28 -2.12 -32.91
C ASP A 868 -6.41 -0.84 -32.08
N ILE A 869 -5.32 -0.08 -31.93
CA ILE A 869 -5.33 1.19 -31.20
C ILE A 869 -6.31 2.17 -31.85
N ARG A 870 -6.34 2.22 -33.18
CA ARG A 870 -7.17 3.15 -33.94
C ARG A 870 -8.66 2.80 -33.85
N LEU A 871 -9.03 1.53 -34.03
CA LEU A 871 -10.40 1.04 -33.91
C LEU A 871 -10.95 1.21 -32.48
N LEU A 872 -10.12 0.97 -31.46
CA LEU A 872 -10.49 1.23 -30.06
C LEU A 872 -10.72 2.72 -29.79
N TYR A 873 -9.98 3.60 -30.45
CA TYR A 873 -10.20 5.03 -30.33
C TYR A 873 -11.53 5.46 -30.98
N LEU A 874 -11.82 4.96 -32.20
CA LEU A 874 -13.04 5.29 -32.92
C LEU A 874 -14.30 4.77 -32.18
N SER A 875 -14.27 3.54 -31.69
CA SER A 875 -15.38 2.95 -30.92
C SER A 875 -15.67 3.66 -29.59
N ARG A 876 -14.68 4.27 -28.94
CA ARG A 876 -14.91 5.04 -27.70
C ARG A 876 -15.67 6.34 -27.93
N LYS A 877 -15.67 6.90 -29.15
CA LYS A 877 -16.40 8.13 -29.47
C LYS A 877 -17.89 7.89 -29.71
N THR A 878 -18.30 6.69 -30.11
CA THR A 878 -19.69 6.37 -30.48
C THR A 878 -20.60 6.09 -29.28
N ASP A 879 -20.05 5.84 -28.08
CA ASP A 879 -20.85 5.49 -26.89
C ASP A 879 -20.62 6.39 -25.65
N PRO A 880 -21.08 7.67 -25.67
CA PRO A 880 -21.03 8.53 -24.50
C PRO A 880 -22.32 8.44 -23.66
N LYS A 881 -22.79 7.24 -23.30
CA LYS A 881 -23.93 7.12 -22.36
C LYS A 881 -23.48 7.37 -20.92
N ASN A 882 -23.50 8.64 -20.49
CA ASN A 882 -23.53 8.94 -19.06
C ASN A 882 -24.85 8.40 -18.49
N SER A 883 -24.80 7.43 -17.57
CA SER A 883 -26.02 6.88 -16.98
C SER A 883 -26.84 7.98 -16.27
N VAL A 884 -28.16 7.98 -16.47
CA VAL A 884 -29.13 8.88 -15.79
C VAL A 884 -28.90 8.93 -14.28
N ARG A 885 -28.53 7.78 -13.68
CA ARG A 885 -28.20 7.64 -12.26
C ARG A 885 -27.03 8.53 -11.82
N GLN A 886 -25.98 8.66 -12.62
CA GLN A 886 -24.81 9.50 -12.29
C GLN A 886 -25.17 10.99 -12.27
N PHE A 887 -26.13 11.41 -13.10
CA PHE A 887 -26.61 12.79 -13.13
C PHE A 887 -27.37 13.14 -11.84
N TYR A 888 -28.40 12.38 -11.49
CA TYR A 888 -29.18 12.62 -10.26
C TYR A 888 -28.35 12.47 -8.99
N THR A 889 -27.41 11.52 -8.96
CA THR A 889 -26.48 11.37 -7.83
C THR A 889 -25.69 12.66 -7.56
N LYS A 890 -25.21 13.34 -8.61
CA LYS A 890 -24.47 14.60 -8.44
C LYS A 890 -25.37 15.75 -7.99
N LEU A 891 -26.57 15.84 -8.57
CA LEU A 891 -27.56 16.84 -8.17
C LEU A 891 -27.89 16.75 -6.68
N ILE A 892 -28.01 15.54 -6.13
CA ILE A 892 -28.30 15.33 -4.71
C ILE A 892 -27.08 15.67 -3.85
N HIS A 893 -25.89 15.19 -4.20
CA HIS A 893 -24.69 15.40 -3.39
C HIS A 893 -24.17 16.84 -3.42
N PHE A 894 -24.44 17.58 -4.50
CA PHE A 894 -23.79 18.87 -4.77
C PHE A 894 -24.79 20.00 -5.08
N LYS A 895 -26.05 19.89 -4.66
CA LYS A 895 -27.11 20.88 -4.98
C LYS A 895 -26.76 22.33 -4.60
N ASN A 896 -25.81 22.52 -3.68
CA ASN A 896 -25.44 23.81 -3.08
C ASN A 896 -23.92 24.12 -3.16
N GLN A 897 -23.17 23.43 -4.03
CA GLN A 897 -21.77 23.74 -4.36
C GLN A 897 -21.70 24.19 -5.82
#